data_AF-A0A4V1XI49-F1
#
_entry.id   AF-A0A4V1XI49-F1
#
_cell.length_a   1.000
_cell.length_b   1.000
_cell.length_c   1.000
_cell.angle_alpha   90.00
_cell.angle_beta   90.00
_cell.angle_gamma   90.00
#
_symmetry.space_group_name_H-M   'P 1'
#
loop_
_entity.id
_entity.type
_entity.pdbx_description
1 polymer ?
#
loop_
_entity_poly.entity_id
_entity_poly.type
_entity_poly.pdbx_seq_one_letter_code
_entity_poly.pdbx_strand_id
1 'polypeptide(L)'
;MADRSKKRGGVPDSTEEDRPQKRQATRTTQPAPPSDLSDIYHGSNWLAAQSSFVGQGAPHSEKTAQCLADLRSSDPRHDKKRIEQTKGGLLRESYRWILDHDDFLRWRDDPDSRLLWIKGDPGKGKTMLLCGIIDELKEQTANTTHLLSFFFCQATDDRLNNATAILRGLIYLLVDQQRSLISHIQDKYNHAGKALFEDVNAWVALSDILTSILQDPSLPDTTLIIDALDECETDLTQLLDLIMKVSLRSHIKWLFSSRNRIDIEQKLRPDRSRTRLSLELKSNADHVSHAVDAYIDHCISEIPAIRNDPQLQTQVRDQIRRKAGGTFLWVGLVAQELKEAQSWHVMRIMDEVLPGLEELYWRMMRQIQGLRRKDPEIGAVHYDIFSRSLDILSKTLRRDIYRLDDPELPTDQVTPPDPDPLAAARYSCIHWVDHLAECKPYEQVRYGSLQDGGIIDRFLRRHYLHWLEALSILGNVSEGILAMSKLNGLFQPAVEHNWTACLSTFEGHGGSVYSVAFSPDGSRLASGSYDRTVKVWDAATGACLSTLEGHGGEVNSVAFSPNGSRLASGSYDGTVKVWDAATGAYLLILAGHGDSVYSVAFSPDGNYLITNTGIIPLPASSKIGPLPTVLQHSPNDYYNLGLLGRFGTGYCGRLRIRAGLDVDLCI
;
A
#
# COMPACT_ATOMS: atom_id res chain seq x y z
N MET A 1 64.18 14.25 50.74
CA MET A 1 63.97 15.44 49.90
C MET A 1 62.56 15.94 50.18
N ALA A 2 62.32 16.68 51.27
CA ALA A 2 62.38 18.16 51.37
C ALA A 2 61.49 18.82 50.28
N ASP A 3 60.47 19.64 50.59
CA ASP A 3 60.54 20.73 51.54
C ASP A 3 59.17 21.24 52.08
N ARG A 4 59.31 21.93 53.21
CA ARG A 4 58.44 22.70 54.14
C ARG A 4 57.21 23.43 53.53
N SER A 5 56.12 23.67 54.27
CA SER A 5 56.11 24.57 55.44
C SER A 5 54.76 24.65 56.20
N LYS A 6 54.90 24.61 57.55
CA LYS A 6 54.23 25.31 58.68
C LYS A 6 52.87 25.99 58.49
N LYS A 7 51.81 25.62 59.26
CA LYS A 7 51.46 25.95 60.68
C LYS A 7 50.98 27.40 60.97
N ARG A 8 49.66 27.48 61.26
CA ARG A 8 48.93 28.16 62.37
C ARG A 8 49.09 29.66 62.65
N GLY A 9 47.94 30.37 62.64
CA GLY A 9 47.43 31.11 63.81
C GLY A 9 46.96 32.57 63.58
N GLY A 10 45.69 32.87 63.92
CA GLY A 10 45.27 34.19 64.46
C GLY A 10 44.29 35.08 63.67
N VAL A 11 42.97 34.88 63.89
CA VAL A 11 41.81 35.78 64.21
C VAL A 11 42.06 37.33 64.34
N PRO A 12 41.07 38.29 64.31
CA PRO A 12 39.65 38.40 63.83
C PRO A 12 39.51 39.51 62.73
N ASP A 13 38.39 39.99 62.17
CA ASP A 13 37.11 40.47 62.72
C ASP A 13 36.11 40.85 61.59
N SER A 14 34.83 40.90 61.96
CA SER A 14 33.66 41.62 61.40
C SER A 14 33.25 41.49 59.91
N THR A 15 32.11 40.85 59.68
CA THR A 15 30.84 41.56 59.40
C THR A 15 29.65 40.58 59.37
N GLU A 16 28.71 40.84 60.29
CA GLU A 16 27.25 40.69 60.20
C GLU A 16 26.71 40.74 58.74
N GLU A 17 25.66 40.00 58.35
CA GLU A 17 24.31 40.08 58.93
C GLU A 17 23.46 38.83 58.59
N ASP A 18 22.84 38.31 59.65
CA ASP A 18 21.47 37.81 59.78
C ASP A 18 20.83 36.78 58.82
N ARG A 19 20.78 35.54 59.34
CA ARG A 19 19.57 34.71 59.42
C ARG A 19 19.29 34.39 60.89
N PRO A 20 18.04 34.49 61.34
CA PRO A 20 17.48 33.43 62.21
C PRO A 20 16.00 33.14 61.85
N GLN A 21 15.32 32.04 62.19
CA GLN A 21 15.51 30.83 63.01
C GLN A 21 14.30 29.91 62.67
N LYS A 22 14.46 28.58 62.47
CA LYS A 22 14.41 27.48 63.49
C LYS A 22 13.05 27.41 64.22
N ARG A 23 12.34 26.29 64.35
CA ARG A 23 12.72 24.95 64.91
C ARG A 23 11.50 24.00 64.75
N GLN A 24 11.63 22.79 64.19
CA GLN A 24 12.05 21.49 64.77
C GLN A 24 10.95 20.68 65.49
N ALA A 25 10.71 19.46 64.97
CA ALA A 25 10.77 18.16 65.67
C ALA A 25 10.80 17.04 64.59
N THR A 26 11.93 16.37 64.31
CA THR A 26 12.42 15.06 64.85
C THR A 26 11.44 13.88 64.72
N ARG A 27 11.80 12.65 64.32
CA ARG A 27 13.00 11.96 63.78
C ARG A 27 12.61 10.47 63.66
N THR A 28 13.04 9.73 62.62
CA THR A 28 13.56 8.33 62.64
C THR A 28 13.71 7.83 61.19
N THR A 29 14.91 7.94 60.59
CA THR A 29 15.95 6.90 60.38
C THR A 29 15.58 5.76 59.40
N GLN A 30 16.24 5.79 58.24
CA GLN A 30 16.26 4.81 57.13
C GLN A 30 17.00 3.49 57.51
N PRO A 31 17.00 2.47 56.63
CA PRO A 31 18.08 2.38 55.62
C PRO A 31 17.63 1.93 54.20
N ALA A 32 18.56 2.08 53.25
CA ALA A 32 18.50 1.75 51.82
C ALA A 32 18.93 0.26 51.55
N PRO A 33 19.02 -0.26 50.29
CA PRO A 33 18.48 -1.57 49.87
C PRO A 33 19.54 -2.67 49.56
N PRO A 34 19.11 -3.90 49.24
CA PRO A 34 19.78 -4.78 48.25
C PRO A 34 18.78 -5.23 47.15
N SER A 35 19.05 -5.08 45.85
CA SER A 35 19.81 -6.00 44.97
C SER A 35 19.33 -7.45 44.98
N ASP A 36 18.50 -7.81 43.99
CA ASP A 36 18.46 -9.07 43.22
C ASP A 36 17.02 -9.41 42.79
N LEU A 37 16.79 -9.34 41.46
CA LEU A 37 15.56 -9.74 40.78
C LEU A 37 15.84 -11.05 40.04
N SER A 38 15.89 -12.14 40.79
CA SER A 38 15.78 -13.49 40.24
C SER A 38 15.02 -14.31 41.26
N ASP A 39 13.71 -14.37 41.08
CA ASP A 39 12.80 -15.47 41.45
C ASP A 39 11.39 -14.90 41.49
N ILE A 40 10.57 -15.26 40.49
CA ILE A 40 9.13 -15.61 40.58
C ILE A 40 8.70 -15.98 39.16
N TYR A 41 8.94 -17.24 38.80
CA TYR A 41 8.16 -18.00 37.83
C TYR A 41 7.96 -19.41 38.41
N HIS A 42 6.82 -19.62 39.05
CA HIS A 42 6.04 -20.86 39.16
C HIS A 42 4.75 -20.42 39.86
N GLY A 43 3.58 -20.40 39.22
CA GLY A 43 2.95 -21.58 38.65
C GLY A 43 2.23 -22.34 39.77
N SER A 44 0.90 -22.24 39.79
CA SER A 44 -0.04 -23.07 40.58
C SER A 44 -0.41 -22.57 41.99
N ASN A 45 -1.49 -21.78 42.10
CA ASN A 45 -2.51 -21.89 43.17
C ASN A 45 -3.58 -20.79 43.02
N TRP A 46 -4.65 -21.05 42.26
CA TRP A 46 -5.87 -20.23 42.28
C TRP A 46 -7.16 -21.08 42.31
N LEU A 47 -7.08 -22.30 42.88
CA LEU A 47 -8.25 -23.17 43.10
C LEU A 47 -8.51 -23.51 44.59
N ALA A 48 -7.86 -22.83 45.54
CA ALA A 48 -8.04 -23.09 46.96
C ALA A 48 -8.15 -21.80 47.78
N ALA A 49 -9.19 -21.00 47.53
CA ALA A 49 -9.61 -19.94 48.45
C ALA A 49 -11.13 -19.65 48.36
N GLN A 50 -11.95 -20.69 48.23
CA GLN A 50 -13.39 -20.62 48.51
C GLN A 50 -13.83 -21.91 49.19
N SER A 51 -13.60 -22.00 50.50
CA SER A 51 -14.24 -22.97 51.37
C SER A 51 -14.09 -22.52 52.82
N SER A 52 -14.85 -21.48 53.20
CA SER A 52 -15.27 -21.23 54.59
C SER A 52 -16.01 -19.89 54.69
N PHE A 53 -17.24 -19.84 54.19
CA PHE A 53 -18.29 -18.98 54.77
C PHE A 53 -19.65 -19.48 54.27
N VAL A 54 -20.20 -20.49 54.95
CA VAL A 54 -21.61 -20.84 54.79
C VAL A 54 -22.40 -19.80 55.59
N GLY A 55 -22.82 -18.75 54.90
CA GLY A 55 -23.71 -17.71 55.40
C GLY A 55 -24.75 -17.41 54.33
N GLN A 56 -26.02 -17.65 54.66
CA GLN A 56 -27.19 -17.46 53.80
C GLN A 56 -27.20 -16.06 53.16
N GLY A 57 -27.10 -16.00 51.83
CA GLY A 57 -27.02 -14.75 51.05
C GLY A 57 -27.53 -14.91 49.61
N ALA A 58 -28.87 -14.94 49.48
CA ALA A 58 -29.73 -14.59 48.34
C ALA A 58 -29.53 -15.22 46.92
N PRO A 59 -30.61 -15.73 46.28
CA PRO A 59 -30.62 -16.21 44.88
C PRO A 59 -30.36 -15.12 43.82
N HIS A 60 -30.26 -13.85 44.21
CA HIS A 60 -29.93 -12.73 43.32
C HIS A 60 -28.45 -12.71 42.89
N SER A 61 -27.52 -13.22 43.71
CA SER A 61 -26.08 -13.19 43.38
C SER A 61 -25.71 -14.18 42.26
N GLU A 62 -26.37 -15.35 42.24
CA GLU A 62 -26.14 -16.41 41.26
C GLU A 62 -26.68 -16.03 39.87
N LYS A 63 -27.88 -15.44 39.80
CA LYS A 63 -28.45 -14.93 38.54
C LYS A 63 -27.61 -13.79 37.94
N THR A 64 -27.03 -12.95 38.80
CA THR A 64 -26.16 -11.84 38.38
C THR A 64 -24.84 -12.39 37.80
N ALA A 65 -24.26 -13.41 38.45
CA ALA A 65 -23.09 -14.10 37.94
C ALA A 65 -23.37 -14.81 36.61
N GLN A 66 -24.52 -15.46 36.48
CA GLN A 66 -24.96 -16.09 35.23
C GLN A 66 -25.18 -15.06 34.11
N CYS A 67 -25.81 -13.92 34.40
CA CYS A 67 -25.97 -12.83 33.44
C CYS A 67 -24.63 -12.35 32.88
N LEU A 68 -23.62 -12.18 33.73
CA LEU A 68 -22.28 -11.76 33.29
C LEU A 68 -21.56 -12.86 32.52
N ALA A 69 -21.74 -14.12 32.89
CA ALA A 69 -21.20 -15.25 32.14
C ALA A 69 -21.83 -15.33 30.74
N ASP A 70 -23.14 -15.14 30.64
CA ASP A 70 -23.87 -15.17 29.37
C ASP A 70 -23.59 -13.93 28.50
N LEU A 71 -23.33 -12.75 29.09
CA LEU A 71 -22.93 -11.54 28.37
C LEU A 71 -21.53 -11.71 27.75
N ARG A 72 -20.61 -12.33 28.49
CA ARG A 72 -19.21 -12.51 28.10
C ARG A 72 -19.06 -13.51 26.93
N SER A 73 -18.92 -13.01 25.70
CA SER A 73 -18.51 -13.82 24.54
C SER A 73 -17.01 -14.15 24.59
N SER A 74 -16.19 -13.15 24.89
CA SER A 74 -14.79 -13.26 25.30
C SER A 74 -14.51 -12.25 26.43
N ASP A 75 -13.35 -12.36 27.08
CA ASP A 75 -12.88 -11.31 27.97
C ASP A 75 -11.84 -10.46 27.23
N PRO A 76 -12.13 -9.18 26.92
CA PRO A 76 -11.21 -8.36 26.14
C PRO A 76 -9.83 -8.19 26.79
N ARG A 77 -9.70 -8.36 28.12
CA ARG A 77 -8.41 -8.34 28.82
C ARG A 77 -7.54 -9.54 28.44
N HIS A 78 -8.15 -10.72 28.29
CA HIS A 78 -7.46 -11.91 27.82
C HIS A 78 -7.13 -11.80 26.33
N ASP A 79 -8.01 -11.20 25.53
CA ASP A 79 -7.73 -10.94 24.12
C ASP A 79 -6.53 -10.01 23.95
N LYS A 80 -6.46 -8.91 24.69
CA LYS A 80 -5.29 -8.02 24.73
C LYS A 80 -4.00 -8.81 25.03
N LYS A 81 -3.99 -9.60 26.11
CA LYS A 81 -2.82 -10.38 26.52
C LYS A 81 -2.38 -11.38 25.46
N ARG A 82 -3.34 -12.07 24.83
CA ARG A 82 -3.08 -13.01 23.73
C ARG A 82 -2.51 -12.28 22.51
N ILE A 83 -3.08 -11.14 22.13
CA ILE A 83 -2.63 -10.32 21.00
C ILE A 83 -1.17 -9.88 21.21
N GLU A 84 -0.84 -9.37 22.39
CA GLU A 84 0.53 -8.96 22.73
C GLU A 84 1.52 -10.11 22.62
N GLN A 85 1.18 -11.26 23.20
CA GLN A 85 2.03 -12.45 23.14
C GLN A 85 2.24 -12.94 21.69
N THR A 86 1.18 -12.91 20.88
CA THR A 86 1.22 -13.36 19.49
C THR A 86 2.00 -12.40 18.60
N LYS A 87 2.01 -11.09 18.92
CA LYS A 87 2.68 -10.04 18.13
C LYS A 87 4.10 -9.71 18.61
N GLY A 88 4.71 -10.57 19.43
CA GLY A 88 6.11 -10.41 19.87
C GLY A 88 6.29 -9.49 21.08
N GLY A 89 5.25 -9.27 21.87
CA GLY A 89 5.27 -8.42 23.06
C GLY A 89 5.02 -6.94 22.76
N LEU A 90 4.79 -6.17 23.81
CA LEU A 90 4.53 -4.73 23.74
C LEU A 90 5.79 -3.95 24.11
N LEU A 91 6.33 -3.19 23.14
CA LEU A 91 7.51 -2.36 23.35
C LEU A 91 7.12 -0.90 23.57
N ARG A 92 7.52 -0.32 24.70
CA ARG A 92 7.18 1.07 25.03
C ARG A 92 7.63 2.07 23.96
N GLU A 93 8.85 1.93 23.46
CA GLU A 93 9.41 2.80 22.44
C GLU A 93 8.66 2.72 21.09
N SER A 94 7.87 1.67 20.85
CA SER A 94 7.08 1.51 19.62
C SER A 94 5.76 2.31 19.61
N TYR A 95 5.27 2.74 20.77
CA TYR A 95 4.01 3.47 20.87
C TYR A 95 4.12 4.81 21.59
N ARG A 96 5.16 5.03 22.41
CA ARG A 96 5.30 6.23 23.26
C ARG A 96 5.11 7.55 22.51
N TRP A 97 5.56 7.63 21.26
CA TRP A 97 5.44 8.84 20.44
C TRP A 97 4.00 9.38 20.35
N ILE A 98 2.98 8.53 20.45
CA ILE A 98 1.58 8.99 20.37
C ILE A 98 1.15 9.73 21.63
N LEU A 99 1.76 9.43 22.78
CA LEU A 99 1.41 10.04 24.05
C LEU A 99 1.77 11.53 24.08
N ASP A 100 2.77 11.91 23.28
CA ASP A 100 3.24 13.28 23.11
C ASP A 100 2.67 13.96 21.84
N HIS A 101 1.82 13.26 21.08
CA HIS A 101 1.26 13.78 19.82
C HIS A 101 0.10 14.76 20.09
N ASP A 102 0.10 15.91 19.39
CA ASP A 102 -0.86 17.01 19.60
C ASP A 102 -2.32 16.55 19.57
N ASP A 103 -2.72 15.76 18.56
CA ASP A 103 -4.10 15.26 18.45
C ASP A 103 -4.49 14.32 19.59
N PHE A 104 -3.55 13.53 20.11
CA PHE A 104 -3.82 12.63 21.24
C PHE A 104 -3.93 13.42 22.54
N LEU A 105 -2.99 14.33 22.80
CA LEU A 105 -3.02 15.24 23.95
C LEU A 105 -4.31 16.06 23.95
N ARG A 106 -4.68 16.62 22.79
CA ARG A 106 -5.94 17.34 22.62
C ARG A 106 -7.13 16.45 22.91
N TRP A 107 -7.19 15.24 22.34
CA TRP A 107 -8.29 14.33 22.64
C TRP A 107 -8.37 13.96 24.12
N ARG A 108 -7.24 13.78 24.80
CA ARG A 108 -7.18 13.40 26.21
C ARG A 108 -7.55 14.56 27.14
N ASP A 109 -7.08 15.76 26.86
CA ASP A 109 -7.12 16.88 27.80
C ASP A 109 -8.26 17.88 27.51
N ASP A 110 -8.71 18.00 26.25
CA ASP A 110 -9.84 18.84 25.87
C ASP A 110 -11.15 18.12 26.22
N PRO A 111 -12.04 18.70 27.06
CA PRO A 111 -13.34 18.13 27.32
C PRO A 111 -14.17 18.03 26.04
N ASP A 112 -14.12 19.01 25.14
CA ASP A 112 -14.99 19.03 23.96
C ASP A 112 -14.57 18.02 22.89
N SER A 113 -13.33 17.54 22.94
CA SER A 113 -12.87 16.46 22.06
C SER A 113 -13.37 15.10 22.56
N ARG A 114 -14.39 14.57 21.87
CA ARG A 114 -15.07 13.32 22.28
C ARG A 114 -14.54 12.08 21.58
N LEU A 115 -13.98 12.21 20.38
CA LEU A 115 -13.63 11.08 19.52
C LEU A 115 -12.27 11.28 18.87
N LEU A 116 -11.41 10.27 19.01
CA LEU A 116 -10.16 10.16 18.27
C LEU A 116 -10.17 8.90 17.41
N TRP A 117 -9.90 9.05 16.12
CA TRP A 117 -9.79 7.96 15.17
C TRP A 117 -8.35 7.83 14.67
N ILE A 118 -7.69 6.72 15.03
CA ILE A 118 -6.35 6.37 14.56
C ILE A 118 -6.48 5.51 13.29
N LYS A 119 -6.13 6.07 12.14
CA LYS A 119 -6.25 5.40 10.84
C LYS A 119 -4.89 5.12 10.21
N GLY A 120 -4.80 4.03 9.44
CA GLY A 120 -3.58 3.72 8.70
C GLY A 120 -3.59 2.36 8.03
N ASP A 121 -2.59 2.14 7.18
CA ASP A 121 -2.50 0.93 6.37
C ASP A 121 -2.28 -0.35 7.20
N PRO A 122 -2.54 -1.54 6.63
CA PRO A 122 -2.21 -2.81 7.26
C PRO A 122 -0.74 -2.89 7.69
N GLY A 123 -0.49 -3.52 8.84
CA GLY A 123 0.89 -3.74 9.32
C GLY A 123 1.60 -2.52 9.93
N LYS A 124 0.96 -1.34 10.02
CA LYS A 124 1.52 -0.14 10.67
C LYS A 124 1.46 -0.12 12.20
N GLY A 125 1.09 -1.23 12.85
CA GLY A 125 1.18 -1.37 14.31
C GLY A 125 0.00 -0.79 15.12
N LYS A 126 -1.11 -0.39 14.48
CA LYS A 126 -2.32 0.18 15.15
C LYS A 126 -2.76 -0.59 16.41
N THR A 127 -2.91 -1.91 16.32
CA THR A 127 -3.31 -2.72 17.49
C THR A 127 -2.34 -2.61 18.65
N MET A 128 -1.03 -2.67 18.38
CA MET A 128 0.00 -2.59 19.43
C MET A 128 0.09 -1.19 20.02
N LEU A 129 -0.10 -0.17 19.17
CA LEU A 129 -0.25 1.22 19.58
C LEU A 129 -1.43 1.39 20.57
N LEU A 130 -2.61 0.82 20.26
CA LEU A 130 -3.76 0.85 21.15
C LEU A 130 -3.53 0.04 22.44
N CYS A 131 -2.86 -1.11 22.38
CA CYS A 131 -2.46 -1.83 23.59
C CYS A 131 -1.60 -0.96 24.53
N GLY A 132 -0.63 -0.23 23.97
CA GLY A 132 0.21 0.71 24.70
C GLY A 132 -0.55 1.88 25.30
N ILE A 133 -1.48 2.47 24.54
CA ILE A 133 -2.37 3.51 25.05
C ILE A 133 -3.23 2.98 26.20
N ILE A 134 -3.78 1.77 26.08
CA ILE A 134 -4.60 1.14 27.13
C ILE A 134 -3.80 0.99 28.43
N ASP A 135 -2.54 0.52 28.37
CA ASP A 135 -1.73 0.36 29.57
C ASP A 135 -1.37 1.69 30.21
N GLU A 136 -0.98 2.68 29.41
CA GLU A 136 -0.67 4.02 29.91
C GLU A 136 -1.91 4.69 30.53
N LEU A 137 -3.09 4.57 29.91
CA LEU A 137 -4.33 5.07 30.49
C LEU A 137 -4.67 4.35 31.80
N LYS A 138 -4.53 3.03 31.88
CA LYS A 138 -4.77 2.27 33.12
C LYS A 138 -3.85 2.71 34.26
N GLU A 139 -2.58 2.93 33.97
CA GLU A 139 -1.61 3.40 34.97
C GLU A 139 -1.97 4.80 35.46
N GLN A 140 -2.34 5.71 34.55
CA GLN A 140 -2.74 7.08 34.89
C GLN A 140 -4.06 7.13 35.67
N THR A 141 -4.97 6.18 35.43
CA THR A 141 -6.28 6.12 36.11
C THR A 141 -6.29 5.23 37.34
N ALA A 142 -5.16 4.64 37.74
CA ALA A 142 -5.09 3.71 38.88
C ALA A 142 -5.56 4.33 40.22
N ASN A 143 -5.50 5.66 40.34
CA ASN A 143 -5.92 6.42 41.52
C ASN A 143 -7.19 7.26 41.29
N THR A 144 -7.83 7.15 40.12
CA THR A 144 -9.05 7.88 39.79
C THR A 144 -10.23 6.91 39.65
N THR A 145 -11.46 7.44 39.66
CA THR A 145 -12.67 6.64 39.40
C THR A 145 -12.93 6.44 37.90
N HIS A 146 -11.94 6.68 37.05
CA HIS A 146 -12.13 6.65 35.59
C HIS A 146 -12.28 5.22 35.09
N LEU A 147 -13.33 4.94 34.31
CA LEU A 147 -13.57 3.62 33.75
C LEU A 147 -12.93 3.47 32.37
N LEU A 148 -12.34 2.32 32.12
CA LEU A 148 -11.73 2.01 30.83
C LEU A 148 -12.31 0.72 30.27
N SER A 149 -13.05 0.82 29.17
CA SER A 149 -13.59 -0.35 28.47
C SER A 149 -13.06 -0.40 27.04
N PHE A 150 -12.67 -1.58 26.60
CA PHE A 150 -12.04 -1.75 25.31
C PHE A 150 -12.41 -3.08 24.66
N PHE A 151 -12.35 -3.13 23.33
CA PHE A 151 -12.62 -4.32 22.54
C PHE A 151 -11.66 -4.42 21.35
N PHE A 152 -11.27 -5.63 20.99
CA PHE A 152 -10.40 -5.91 19.85
C PHE A 152 -11.17 -6.73 18.82
N CYS A 153 -11.51 -6.12 17.69
CA CYS A 153 -12.11 -6.85 16.58
C CYS A 153 -11.10 -7.82 15.97
N GLN A 154 -11.56 -8.98 15.52
CA GLN A 154 -10.71 -9.98 14.87
C GLN A 154 -11.45 -10.60 13.69
N ALA A 155 -11.06 -10.24 12.47
CA ALA A 155 -11.73 -10.65 11.24
C ALA A 155 -11.88 -12.17 11.10
N THR A 156 -10.93 -12.95 11.64
CA THR A 156 -10.91 -14.41 11.55
C THR A 156 -11.70 -15.14 12.64
N ASP A 157 -12.31 -14.43 13.59
CA ASP A 157 -13.13 -15.03 14.65
C ASP A 157 -14.55 -14.45 14.59
N ASP A 158 -15.51 -15.25 14.12
CA ASP A 158 -16.92 -14.86 13.96
C ASP A 158 -17.58 -14.40 15.26
N ARG A 159 -17.00 -14.78 16.41
CA ARG A 159 -17.48 -14.35 17.72
C ARG A 159 -17.03 -12.93 18.09
N LEU A 160 -16.07 -12.36 17.35
CA LEU A 160 -15.40 -11.08 17.63
C LEU A 160 -15.42 -10.11 16.43
N ASN A 161 -15.97 -10.50 15.27
CA ASN A 161 -16.03 -9.69 14.05
C ASN A 161 -17.41 -9.06 13.79
N ASN A 162 -18.27 -8.90 14.81
CA ASN A 162 -19.62 -8.35 14.64
C ASN A 162 -19.96 -7.30 15.69
N ALA A 163 -20.88 -6.39 15.33
CA ALA A 163 -21.25 -5.26 16.18
C ALA A 163 -21.83 -5.68 17.54
N THR A 164 -22.60 -6.77 17.57
CA THR A 164 -23.16 -7.34 18.81
C THR A 164 -22.06 -7.79 19.78
N ALA A 165 -21.01 -8.45 19.29
CA ALA A 165 -19.87 -8.87 20.10
C ALA A 165 -19.12 -7.68 20.70
N ILE A 166 -18.95 -6.61 19.92
CA ILE A 166 -18.33 -5.37 20.38
C ILE A 166 -19.12 -4.77 21.55
N LEU A 167 -20.44 -4.62 21.41
CA LEU A 167 -21.29 -4.11 22.49
C LEU A 167 -21.23 -5.00 23.73
N ARG A 168 -21.28 -6.32 23.55
CA ARG A 168 -21.18 -7.28 24.66
C ARG A 168 -19.88 -7.13 25.44
N GLY A 169 -18.75 -7.05 24.74
CA GLY A 169 -17.44 -6.88 25.37
C GLY A 169 -17.29 -5.54 26.09
N LEU A 170 -17.78 -4.45 25.48
CA LEU A 170 -17.73 -3.12 26.07
C LEU A 170 -18.59 -3.04 27.34
N ILE A 171 -19.84 -3.51 27.28
CA ILE A 171 -20.76 -3.54 28.42
C ILE A 171 -20.20 -4.44 29.53
N TYR A 172 -19.67 -5.62 29.16
CA TYR A 172 -19.09 -6.56 30.11
C TYR A 172 -18.00 -5.90 30.97
N LEU A 173 -17.04 -5.20 30.34
CA LEU A 173 -15.97 -4.53 31.08
C LEU A 173 -16.46 -3.36 31.95
N LEU A 174 -17.46 -2.60 31.49
CA LEU A 174 -18.04 -1.51 32.29
C LEU A 174 -18.72 -2.05 33.55
N VAL A 175 -19.53 -3.09 33.41
CA VAL A 175 -20.26 -3.69 34.53
C VAL A 175 -19.32 -4.46 35.46
N ASP A 176 -18.27 -5.08 34.93
CA ASP A 176 -17.28 -5.78 35.76
C ASP A 176 -16.52 -4.81 36.67
N GLN A 177 -16.17 -3.61 36.15
CA GLN A 177 -15.51 -2.54 36.90
C GLN A 177 -16.48 -1.82 37.87
N GLN A 178 -17.72 -1.56 37.43
CA GLN A 178 -18.75 -0.90 38.24
C GLN A 178 -20.01 -1.76 38.29
N ARG A 179 -20.09 -2.61 39.33
CA ARG A 179 -21.16 -3.60 39.50
C ARG A 179 -22.56 -3.01 39.63
N SER A 180 -22.71 -1.75 40.04
CA SER A 180 -24.02 -1.08 40.12
C SER A 180 -24.70 -0.94 38.77
N LEU A 181 -23.94 -0.93 37.66
CA LEU A 181 -24.47 -0.81 36.29
C LEU A 181 -25.23 -2.06 35.82
N ILE A 182 -25.12 -3.18 36.54
CA ILE A 182 -25.82 -4.42 36.17
C ILE A 182 -27.34 -4.26 36.20
N SER A 183 -27.86 -3.30 36.97
CA SER A 183 -29.28 -2.97 37.03
C SER A 183 -29.88 -2.66 35.66
N HIS A 184 -29.11 -2.04 34.75
CA HIS A 184 -29.52 -1.73 33.36
C HIS A 184 -29.71 -2.98 32.49
N ILE A 185 -29.15 -4.11 32.91
CA ILE A 185 -29.19 -5.39 32.18
C ILE A 185 -30.17 -6.34 32.84
N GLN A 186 -30.17 -6.38 34.18
CA GLN A 186 -30.79 -7.43 34.97
C GLN A 186 -32.29 -7.56 34.70
N ASP A 187 -33.01 -6.45 34.55
CA ASP A 187 -34.45 -6.47 34.27
C ASP A 187 -34.76 -7.13 32.92
N LYS A 188 -34.03 -6.74 31.86
CA LYS A 188 -34.19 -7.34 30.53
C LYS A 188 -33.76 -8.82 30.54
N TYR A 189 -32.67 -9.14 31.23
CA TYR A 189 -32.12 -10.49 31.31
C TYR A 189 -33.01 -11.44 32.12
N ASN A 190 -33.67 -10.97 33.19
CA ASN A 190 -34.60 -11.78 33.96
C ASN A 190 -35.79 -12.31 33.14
N HIS A 191 -36.16 -11.61 32.06
CA HIS A 191 -37.24 -12.01 31.16
C HIS A 191 -36.75 -12.86 29.99
N ALA A 192 -35.67 -12.46 29.32
CA ALA A 192 -35.19 -13.09 28.09
C ALA A 192 -34.08 -14.15 28.30
N GLY A 193 -33.41 -14.13 29.46
CA GLY A 193 -32.23 -14.95 29.73
C GLY A 193 -31.12 -14.73 28.70
N LYS A 194 -30.39 -15.80 28.36
CA LYS A 194 -29.30 -15.79 27.37
C LYS A 194 -29.71 -15.28 25.99
N ALA A 195 -30.99 -15.45 25.61
CA ALA A 195 -31.50 -14.99 24.32
C ALA A 195 -31.35 -13.47 24.14
N LEU A 196 -31.33 -12.69 25.23
CA LEU A 196 -31.08 -11.25 25.22
C LEU A 196 -29.81 -10.85 24.44
N PHE A 197 -28.82 -11.73 24.43
CA PHE A 197 -27.51 -11.45 23.84
C PHE A 197 -27.23 -12.23 22.54
N GLU A 198 -28.10 -13.17 22.18
CA GLU A 198 -27.84 -14.15 21.10
C GLU A 198 -28.96 -14.24 20.06
N ASP A 199 -30.13 -13.66 20.33
CA ASP A 199 -31.25 -13.69 19.39
C ASP A 199 -31.10 -12.65 18.26
N VAL A 200 -32.04 -12.70 17.31
CA VAL A 200 -32.07 -11.79 16.15
C VAL A 200 -32.21 -10.31 16.57
N ASN A 201 -32.72 -10.04 17.78
CA ASN A 201 -32.93 -8.71 18.31
C ASN A 201 -31.83 -8.28 19.30
N ALA A 202 -30.78 -9.09 19.48
CA ALA A 202 -29.71 -8.85 20.44
C ALA A 202 -29.05 -7.49 20.23
N TRP A 203 -28.86 -7.09 18.97
CA TRP A 203 -28.35 -5.77 18.61
C TRP A 203 -29.19 -4.63 19.24
N VAL A 204 -30.51 -4.66 19.04
CA VAL A 204 -31.41 -3.62 19.55
C VAL A 204 -31.33 -3.59 21.08
N ALA A 205 -31.45 -4.76 21.72
CA ALA A 205 -31.40 -4.86 23.18
C ALA A 205 -30.09 -4.33 23.77
N LEU A 206 -28.94 -4.71 23.19
CA LEU A 206 -27.62 -4.28 23.63
C LEU A 206 -27.35 -2.80 23.33
N SER A 207 -27.83 -2.28 22.20
CA SER A 207 -27.70 -0.87 21.86
C SER A 207 -28.46 0.03 22.84
N ASP A 208 -29.66 -0.40 23.26
CA ASP A 208 -30.42 0.27 24.30
C ASP A 208 -29.73 0.19 25.66
N ILE A 209 -29.24 -1.00 26.04
CA ILE A 209 -28.52 -1.22 27.31
C ILE A 209 -27.28 -0.32 27.39
N LEU A 210 -26.44 -0.32 26.35
CA LEU A 210 -25.25 0.52 26.33
C LEU A 210 -25.65 2.00 26.39
N THR A 211 -26.68 2.42 25.65
CA THR A 211 -27.16 3.81 25.68
C THR A 211 -27.62 4.21 27.08
N SER A 212 -28.36 3.35 27.79
CA SER A 212 -28.80 3.59 29.16
C SER A 212 -27.62 3.67 30.13
N ILE A 213 -26.63 2.78 30.01
CA ILE A 213 -25.41 2.82 30.84
C ILE A 213 -24.65 4.12 30.62
N LEU A 214 -24.43 4.53 29.35
CA LEU A 214 -23.66 5.74 29.02
C LEU A 214 -24.39 7.05 29.35
N GLN A 215 -25.68 6.99 29.66
CA GLN A 215 -26.48 8.12 30.14
C GLN A 215 -26.69 8.09 31.66
N ASP A 216 -26.19 7.08 32.36
CA ASP A 216 -26.31 6.98 33.80
C ASP A 216 -25.53 8.12 34.49
N PRO A 217 -26.17 8.98 35.30
CA PRO A 217 -25.49 10.08 35.98
C PRO A 217 -24.41 9.62 36.98
N SER A 218 -24.46 8.37 37.43
CA SER A 218 -23.46 7.76 38.31
C SER A 218 -22.25 7.20 37.57
N LEU A 219 -22.24 7.25 36.23
CA LEU A 219 -21.12 6.80 35.44
C LEU A 219 -19.98 7.86 35.51
N PRO A 220 -18.82 7.52 36.07
CA PRO A 220 -17.68 8.43 36.13
C PRO A 220 -17.13 8.70 34.71
N ASP A 221 -16.09 9.54 34.62
CA ASP A 221 -15.36 9.71 33.37
C ASP A 221 -14.95 8.34 32.81
N THR A 222 -15.25 8.13 31.54
CA THR A 222 -15.14 6.80 30.92
C THR A 222 -14.53 6.94 29.54
N THR A 223 -13.59 6.05 29.24
CA THR A 223 -13.01 5.90 27.90
C THR A 223 -13.40 4.56 27.31
N LEU A 224 -13.92 4.60 26.08
CA LEU A 224 -14.28 3.43 25.28
C LEU A 224 -13.31 3.32 24.09
N ILE A 225 -12.71 2.14 23.93
CA ILE A 225 -11.70 1.90 22.89
C ILE A 225 -12.13 0.72 22.01
N ILE A 226 -12.12 0.87 20.69
CA ILE A 226 -12.34 -0.25 19.76
C ILE A 226 -11.18 -0.32 18.78
N ASP A 227 -10.42 -1.42 18.82
CA ASP A 227 -9.38 -1.71 17.84
C ASP A 227 -9.95 -2.43 16.62
N ALA A 228 -9.36 -2.10 15.46
CA ALA A 228 -9.62 -2.73 14.17
C ALA A 228 -11.10 -2.72 13.77
N LEU A 229 -11.76 -1.57 13.86
CA LEU A 229 -13.18 -1.41 13.56
C LEU A 229 -13.56 -1.86 12.13
N ASP A 230 -12.61 -1.80 11.19
CA ASP A 230 -12.76 -2.32 9.83
C ASP A 230 -12.88 -3.85 9.73
N GLU A 231 -12.54 -4.58 10.81
CA GLU A 231 -12.70 -6.04 10.92
C GLU A 231 -14.10 -6.43 11.45
N CYS A 232 -14.99 -5.47 11.67
CA CYS A 232 -16.40 -5.73 11.94
C CYS A 232 -17.15 -6.00 10.62
N GLU A 233 -17.46 -7.26 10.34
CA GLU A 233 -18.11 -7.70 9.11
C GLU A 233 -19.62 -7.45 9.12
N THR A 234 -20.27 -7.63 10.27
CA THR A 234 -21.74 -7.55 10.40
C THR A 234 -22.16 -6.35 11.25
N ASP A 235 -23.14 -5.58 10.74
CA ASP A 235 -23.77 -4.42 11.39
C ASP A 235 -22.86 -3.23 11.73
N LEU A 236 -21.71 -3.10 11.07
CA LEU A 236 -20.78 -1.99 11.26
C LEU A 236 -21.44 -0.60 11.09
N THR A 237 -22.30 -0.42 10.07
CA THR A 237 -23.00 0.86 9.87
C THR A 237 -23.90 1.22 11.05
N GLN A 238 -24.62 0.24 11.60
CA GLN A 238 -25.49 0.45 12.76
C GLN A 238 -24.67 0.83 13.99
N LEU A 239 -23.49 0.22 14.17
CA LEU A 239 -22.55 0.55 15.22
C LEU A 239 -22.00 1.98 15.10
N LEU A 240 -21.59 2.38 13.91
CA LEU A 240 -21.12 3.75 13.66
C LEU A 240 -22.22 4.77 13.96
N ASP A 241 -23.46 4.50 13.54
CA ASP A 241 -24.60 5.37 13.82
C ASP A 241 -24.91 5.47 15.32
N LEU A 242 -24.81 4.36 16.06
CA LEU A 242 -24.94 4.35 17.51
C LEU A 242 -23.83 5.18 18.19
N ILE A 243 -22.57 4.96 17.82
CA ILE A 243 -21.41 5.69 18.36
C ILE A 243 -21.59 7.20 18.12
N MET A 244 -21.98 7.60 16.93
CA MET A 244 -22.21 9.01 16.59
C MET A 244 -23.38 9.60 17.38
N LYS A 245 -24.45 8.83 17.61
CA LYS A 245 -25.60 9.25 18.42
C LYS A 245 -25.23 9.45 19.89
N VAL A 246 -24.39 8.58 20.45
CA VAL A 246 -24.05 8.59 21.89
C VAL A 246 -22.88 9.53 22.22
N SER A 247 -21.90 9.68 21.32
CA SER A 247 -20.75 10.56 21.51
C SER A 247 -21.14 12.05 21.63
N LEU A 248 -22.23 12.47 20.99
CA LEU A 248 -22.75 13.84 21.05
C LEU A 248 -23.50 14.17 22.36
N ARG A 249 -23.82 13.17 23.18
CA ARG A 249 -24.77 13.31 24.31
C ARG A 249 -24.17 12.96 25.67
N SER A 250 -22.88 12.63 25.73
CA SER A 250 -22.25 12.10 26.93
C SER A 250 -20.85 12.67 27.12
N HIS A 251 -20.32 12.61 28.35
CA HIS A 251 -18.94 12.99 28.70
C HIS A 251 -17.89 11.95 28.27
N ILE A 252 -18.33 10.87 27.62
CA ILE A 252 -17.55 9.69 27.29
C ILE A 252 -16.54 9.98 26.18
N LYS A 253 -15.30 9.53 26.37
CA LYS A 253 -14.26 9.61 25.34
C LYS A 253 -14.19 8.32 24.54
N TRP A 254 -14.13 8.46 23.22
CA TRP A 254 -14.05 7.34 22.28
C TRP A 254 -12.71 7.36 21.54
N LEU A 255 -12.08 6.19 21.45
CA LEU A 255 -10.86 5.97 20.66
C LEU A 255 -11.06 4.77 19.74
N PHE A 256 -10.81 4.97 18.45
CA PHE A 256 -10.96 3.92 17.45
C PHE A 256 -9.69 3.71 16.67
N SER A 257 -9.43 2.47 16.25
CA SER A 257 -8.48 2.20 15.18
C SER A 257 -9.16 1.53 13.99
N SER A 258 -8.74 1.88 12.78
CA SER A 258 -9.16 1.13 11.59
C SER A 258 -8.20 1.30 10.41
N ARG A 259 -8.39 0.51 9.35
CA ARG A 259 -7.87 0.83 8.00
C ARG A 259 -8.59 2.05 7.42
N ASN A 260 -7.99 2.60 6.37
CA ASN A 260 -8.54 3.69 5.57
C ASN A 260 -9.66 3.18 4.65
N ARG A 261 -10.83 2.81 5.22
CA ARG A 261 -12.04 2.50 4.43
C ARG A 261 -12.94 3.71 4.29
N ILE A 262 -13.53 3.87 3.11
CA ILE A 262 -14.36 5.01 2.73
C ILE A 262 -15.67 5.05 3.53
N ASP A 263 -16.28 3.89 3.79
CA ASP A 263 -17.51 3.74 4.58
C ASP A 263 -17.35 4.27 6.03
N ILE A 264 -16.23 3.95 6.68
CA ILE A 264 -15.87 4.47 8.00
C ILE A 264 -15.54 5.96 7.93
N GLU A 265 -14.75 6.38 6.93
CA GLU A 265 -14.34 7.78 6.77
C GLU A 265 -15.52 8.71 6.56
N GLN A 266 -16.53 8.31 5.80
CA GLN A 266 -17.75 9.10 5.57
C GLN A 266 -18.49 9.41 6.88
N LYS A 267 -18.46 8.50 7.87
CA LYS A 267 -19.15 8.66 9.16
C LYS A 267 -18.27 9.36 10.21
N LEU A 268 -16.99 8.98 10.29
CA LEU A 268 -16.06 9.45 11.32
C LEU A 268 -15.26 10.69 10.93
N ARG A 269 -15.51 11.28 9.74
CA ARG A 269 -14.80 12.47 9.25
C ARG A 269 -14.71 13.56 10.32
N PRO A 270 -13.53 14.18 10.51
CA PRO A 270 -13.38 15.32 11.41
C PRO A 270 -14.37 16.43 11.09
N ASP A 271 -14.94 17.04 12.12
CA ASP A 271 -15.79 18.22 11.98
C ASP A 271 -15.02 19.52 12.18
N ARG A 272 -15.63 20.61 11.70
CA ARG A 272 -15.14 21.97 11.93
C ARG A 272 -15.15 22.34 13.42
N SER A 273 -15.99 21.70 14.24
CA SER A 273 -16.05 21.86 15.69
C SER A 273 -14.88 21.19 16.41
N ARG A 274 -14.07 20.36 15.73
CA ARG A 274 -12.93 19.62 16.29
C ARG A 274 -13.33 18.72 17.48
N THR A 275 -14.61 18.35 17.54
CA THR A 275 -15.15 17.36 18.47
C THR A 275 -14.73 15.95 18.06
N ARG A 276 -14.39 15.77 16.77
CA ARG A 276 -13.81 14.56 16.18
C ARG A 276 -12.42 14.84 15.62
N LEU A 277 -11.44 14.07 16.06
CA LEU A 277 -10.06 14.13 15.60
C LEU A 277 -9.70 12.84 14.85
N SER A 278 -8.83 12.96 13.86
CA SER A 278 -8.29 11.82 13.12
C SER A 278 -6.77 11.91 13.06
N LEU A 279 -6.08 10.86 13.50
CA LEU A 279 -4.64 10.72 13.41
C LEU A 279 -4.33 9.66 12.36
N GLU A 280 -3.68 10.07 11.27
CA GLU A 280 -3.26 9.15 10.23
C GLU A 280 -1.79 8.75 10.40
N LEU A 281 -1.52 7.44 10.42
CA LEU A 281 -0.16 6.94 10.56
C LEU A 281 0.72 7.25 9.33
N LYS A 282 0.11 7.37 8.14
CA LYS A 282 0.81 7.74 6.91
C LYS A 282 1.31 9.19 6.93
N SER A 283 0.54 10.12 7.49
CA SER A 283 0.97 11.51 7.66
C SER A 283 2.01 11.69 8.77
N ASN A 284 2.20 10.67 9.61
CA ASN A 284 3.16 10.63 10.72
C ASN A 284 4.29 9.62 10.46
N ALA A 285 4.71 9.48 9.20
CA ALA A 285 5.65 8.46 8.75
C ALA A 285 6.99 8.47 9.52
N ASP A 286 7.49 9.65 9.90
CA ASP A 286 8.74 9.77 10.65
C ASP A 286 8.63 9.13 12.04
N HIS A 287 7.56 9.44 12.79
CA HIS A 287 7.31 8.84 14.11
C HIS A 287 7.12 7.32 14.00
N VAL A 288 6.37 6.87 12.99
CA VAL A 288 6.18 5.43 12.73
C VAL A 288 7.50 4.76 12.36
N SER A 289 8.37 5.41 11.58
CA SER A 289 9.68 4.88 11.22
C SER A 289 10.57 4.70 12.45
N HIS A 290 10.63 5.69 13.34
CA HIS A 290 11.41 5.59 14.58
C HIS A 290 10.90 4.46 15.48
N ALA A 291 9.57 4.32 15.57
CA ALA A 291 8.95 3.23 16.33
C ALA A 291 9.25 1.84 15.72
N VAL A 292 9.28 1.74 14.39
CA VAL A 292 9.68 0.52 13.68
C VAL A 292 11.16 0.23 13.89
N ASP A 293 12.04 1.24 13.88
CA ASP A 293 13.47 1.06 14.15
C ASP A 293 13.73 0.50 15.56
N ALA A 294 13.01 1.00 16.57
CA ALA A 294 13.07 0.44 17.92
C ALA A 294 12.61 -1.02 17.97
N TYR A 295 11.57 -1.37 17.21
CA TYR A 295 11.10 -2.75 17.07
C TYR A 295 12.12 -3.65 16.36
N ILE A 296 12.78 -3.15 15.30
CA ILE A 296 13.86 -3.85 14.59
C ILE A 296 15.00 -4.17 15.56
N ASP A 297 15.44 -3.19 16.35
CA ASP A 297 16.53 -3.39 17.30
C ASP A 297 16.19 -4.44 18.35
N HIS A 298 14.95 -4.44 18.85
CA HIS A 298 14.46 -5.49 19.74
C HIS A 298 14.47 -6.87 19.06
N CYS A 299 13.86 -7.01 17.89
CA CYS A 299 13.80 -8.29 17.17
C CYS A 299 15.19 -8.87 16.90
N ILE A 300 16.15 -8.04 16.48
CA ILE A 300 17.52 -8.47 16.19
C ILE A 300 18.24 -8.98 17.44
N SER A 301 18.02 -8.35 18.59
CA SER A 301 18.63 -8.77 19.86
C SER A 301 18.17 -10.18 20.29
N GLU A 302 16.96 -10.57 19.88
CA GLU A 302 16.40 -11.87 20.24
C GLU A 302 16.91 -13.01 19.35
N ILE A 303 17.37 -12.74 18.13
CA ILE A 303 17.75 -13.78 17.15
C ILE A 303 19.01 -14.52 17.60
N PRO A 304 18.94 -15.84 17.92
CA PRO A 304 20.08 -16.59 18.46
C PRO A 304 21.26 -16.66 17.49
N ALA A 305 20.97 -16.83 16.19
CA ALA A 305 21.96 -17.05 15.15
C ALA A 305 22.95 -15.89 14.97
N ILE A 306 22.55 -14.66 15.31
CA ILE A 306 23.37 -13.46 15.11
C ILE A 306 23.74 -12.76 16.42
N ARG A 307 23.26 -13.25 17.57
CA ARG A 307 23.45 -12.60 18.89
C ARG A 307 24.92 -12.33 19.24
N ASN A 308 25.83 -13.20 18.81
CA ASN A 308 27.26 -13.13 19.13
C ASN A 308 28.12 -12.52 18.00
N ASP A 309 27.51 -12.01 16.93
CA ASP A 309 28.21 -11.39 15.79
C ASP A 309 27.72 -9.94 15.58
N PRO A 310 28.44 -8.93 16.14
CA PRO A 310 28.05 -7.53 16.02
C PRO A 310 28.06 -7.01 14.58
N GLN A 311 28.94 -7.54 13.74
CA GLN A 311 29.07 -7.10 12.35
C GLN A 311 27.87 -7.61 11.55
N LEU A 312 27.51 -8.88 11.70
CA LEU A 312 26.34 -9.47 11.08
C LEU A 312 25.04 -8.83 11.59
N GLN A 313 24.92 -8.54 12.89
CA GLN A 313 23.77 -7.78 13.41
C GLN A 313 23.60 -6.43 12.73
N THR A 314 24.70 -5.71 12.53
CA THR A 314 24.66 -4.39 11.89
C THR A 314 24.23 -4.50 10.44
N GLN A 315 24.76 -5.48 9.70
CA GLN A 315 24.36 -5.73 8.31
C GLN A 315 22.89 -6.11 8.18
N VAL A 316 22.40 -7.00 9.04
CA VAL A 316 20.99 -7.43 9.07
C VAL A 316 20.09 -6.26 9.44
N ARG A 317 20.47 -5.46 10.45
CA ARG A 317 19.76 -4.24 10.85
C ARG A 317 19.60 -3.27 9.68
N ASP A 318 20.68 -2.96 8.99
CA ASP A 318 20.66 -2.00 7.88
C ASP A 318 19.87 -2.52 6.66
N GLN A 319 19.84 -3.83 6.43
CA GLN A 319 18.99 -4.45 5.42
C GLN A 319 17.51 -4.38 5.80
N ILE A 320 17.15 -4.76 7.02
CA ILE A 320 15.77 -4.72 7.52
C ILE A 320 15.24 -3.28 7.51
N ARG A 321 16.01 -2.29 7.98
CA ARG A 321 15.61 -0.87 7.95
C ARG A 321 15.31 -0.37 6.55
N ARG A 322 16.18 -0.68 5.57
CA ARG A 322 15.98 -0.30 4.17
C ARG A 322 14.77 -0.97 3.52
N LYS A 323 14.48 -2.22 3.90
CA LYS A 323 13.45 -3.04 3.26
C LYS A 323 12.07 -2.96 3.93
N ALA A 324 11.99 -2.60 5.22
CA ALA A 324 10.75 -2.67 5.99
C ALA A 324 9.69 -1.62 5.58
N GLY A 325 10.09 -0.49 4.99
CA GLY A 325 9.17 0.57 4.56
C GLY A 325 8.27 1.08 5.69
N GLY A 326 8.79 1.17 6.92
CA GLY A 326 8.04 1.57 8.10
C GLY A 326 6.86 0.64 8.43
N THR A 327 7.02 -0.67 8.30
CA THR A 327 5.94 -1.66 8.49
C THR A 327 6.32 -2.74 9.51
N PHE A 328 5.68 -2.73 10.68
CA PHE A 328 5.92 -3.69 11.76
C PHE A 328 5.66 -5.13 11.35
N LEU A 329 4.58 -5.39 10.59
CA LEU A 329 4.24 -6.75 10.16
C LEU A 329 5.34 -7.36 9.29
N TRP A 330 5.93 -6.57 8.40
CA TRP A 330 7.05 -7.02 7.56
C TRP A 330 8.25 -7.41 8.44
N VAL A 331 8.61 -6.55 9.40
CA VAL A 331 9.71 -6.83 10.33
C VAL A 331 9.44 -8.09 11.15
N GLY A 332 8.21 -8.25 11.66
CA GLY A 332 7.83 -9.43 12.42
C GLY A 332 7.93 -10.73 11.63
N LEU A 333 7.48 -10.74 10.37
CA LEU A 333 7.59 -11.90 9.48
C LEU A 333 9.06 -12.26 9.20
N VAL A 334 9.88 -11.27 8.84
CA VAL A 334 11.30 -11.49 8.56
C VAL A 334 12.05 -11.94 9.83
N ALA A 335 11.78 -11.32 10.97
CA ALA A 335 12.37 -11.72 12.24
C ALA A 335 12.01 -13.16 12.61
N GLN A 336 10.77 -13.59 12.33
CA GLN A 336 10.33 -14.97 12.56
C GLN A 336 11.12 -15.97 11.69
N GLU A 337 11.28 -15.69 10.39
CA GLU A 337 12.09 -16.52 9.48
C GLU A 337 13.56 -16.58 9.93
N LEU A 338 14.12 -15.45 10.40
CA LEU A 338 15.50 -15.40 10.88
C LEU A 338 15.70 -16.12 12.22
N LYS A 339 14.67 -16.20 13.08
CA LYS A 339 14.74 -16.95 14.36
C LYS A 339 14.97 -18.45 14.13
N GLU A 340 14.49 -19.00 13.02
CA GLU A 340 14.67 -20.41 12.65
C GLU A 340 15.93 -20.68 11.82
N ALA A 341 16.60 -19.62 11.34
CA ALA A 341 17.74 -19.72 10.45
C ALA A 341 19.08 -20.01 11.17
N GLN A 342 19.98 -20.70 10.46
CA GLN A 342 21.38 -20.84 10.86
C GLN A 342 22.19 -19.61 10.46
N SER A 343 23.23 -19.25 11.23
CA SER A 343 24.00 -18.00 11.06
C SER A 343 24.54 -17.77 9.65
N TRP A 344 24.99 -18.82 8.94
CA TRP A 344 25.51 -18.70 7.57
C TRP A 344 24.42 -18.53 6.51
N HIS A 345 23.15 -18.81 6.83
CA HIS A 345 22.03 -18.69 5.90
C HIS A 345 21.32 -17.33 6.00
N VAL A 346 21.54 -16.59 7.09
CA VAL A 346 20.90 -15.31 7.39
C VAL A 346 21.02 -14.31 6.25
N MET A 347 22.23 -14.10 5.72
CA MET A 347 22.42 -13.11 4.63
C MET A 347 21.75 -13.54 3.33
N ARG A 348 21.68 -14.85 3.05
CA ARG A 348 20.98 -15.37 1.88
C ARG A 348 19.47 -15.16 1.99
N ILE A 349 18.89 -15.38 3.17
CA ILE A 349 17.48 -15.04 3.43
C ILE A 349 17.27 -13.54 3.21
N MET A 350 18.14 -12.70 3.77
CA MET A 350 18.03 -11.25 3.62
C MET A 350 18.13 -10.80 2.17
N ASP A 351 18.90 -11.46 1.30
CA ASP A 351 18.96 -11.16 -0.13
C ASP A 351 17.68 -11.58 -0.87
N GLU A 352 17.08 -12.72 -0.50
CA GLU A 352 15.88 -13.28 -1.14
C GLU A 352 14.56 -12.62 -0.68
N VAL A 353 14.53 -12.02 0.52
CA VAL A 353 13.36 -11.33 1.07
C VAL A 353 13.11 -10.02 0.30
N LEU A 354 11.87 -9.86 -0.19
CA LEU A 354 11.43 -8.67 -0.92
C LEU A 354 11.22 -7.48 0.02
N PRO A 355 11.56 -6.24 -0.41
CA PRO A 355 11.26 -5.04 0.34
C PRO A 355 9.75 -4.80 0.36
N GLY A 356 9.23 -4.26 1.46
CA GLY A 356 7.83 -3.87 1.55
C GLY A 356 6.86 -5.03 1.73
N LEU A 357 5.72 -4.70 2.34
CA LEU A 357 4.66 -5.68 2.60
C LEU A 357 3.82 -5.96 1.34
N GLU A 358 3.70 -4.98 0.43
CA GLU A 358 2.95 -5.13 -0.82
C GLU A 358 3.60 -6.18 -1.75
N GLU A 359 4.92 -6.13 -1.91
CA GLU A 359 5.68 -7.05 -2.74
C GLU A 359 5.65 -8.48 -2.19
N LEU A 360 5.69 -8.63 -0.85
CA LEU A 360 5.49 -9.93 -0.19
C LEU A 360 4.08 -10.48 -0.42
N TYR A 361 3.04 -9.66 -0.21
CA TYR A 361 1.67 -10.08 -0.48
C TYR A 361 1.48 -10.44 -1.94
N TRP A 362 2.03 -9.66 -2.85
CA TRP A 362 1.95 -9.93 -4.28
C TRP A 362 2.56 -11.31 -4.61
N ARG A 363 3.73 -11.64 -4.05
CA ARG A 363 4.38 -12.95 -4.23
C ARG A 363 3.55 -14.09 -3.65
N MET A 364 3.03 -13.93 -2.43
CA MET A 364 2.16 -14.94 -1.80
C MET A 364 0.87 -15.17 -2.58
N MET A 365 0.22 -14.09 -3.03
CA MET A 365 -0.99 -14.17 -3.83
C MET A 365 -0.74 -14.85 -5.17
N ARG A 366 0.41 -14.58 -5.83
CA ARG A 366 0.82 -15.31 -7.04
C ARG A 366 1.03 -16.81 -6.79
N GLN A 367 1.56 -17.18 -5.62
CA GLN A 367 1.73 -18.59 -5.24
C GLN A 367 0.39 -19.27 -4.91
N ILE A 368 -0.52 -18.60 -4.19
CA ILE A 368 -1.86 -19.10 -3.87
C ILE A 368 -2.73 -19.23 -5.12
N GLN A 369 -2.68 -18.24 -6.02
CA GLN A 369 -3.28 -18.33 -7.34
C GLN A 369 -2.62 -19.46 -8.15
N GLY A 370 -1.30 -19.64 -8.03
CA GLY A 370 -0.56 -20.79 -8.53
C GLY A 370 -1.10 -22.15 -8.06
N LEU A 371 -1.56 -22.24 -6.81
CA LEU A 371 -2.13 -23.46 -6.22
C LEU A 371 -3.58 -23.70 -6.65
N ARG A 372 -4.40 -22.65 -6.84
CA ARG A 372 -5.76 -22.75 -7.41
C ARG A 372 -5.78 -23.09 -8.90
N ARG A 373 -4.68 -22.85 -9.63
CA ARG A 373 -4.49 -23.15 -11.05
C ARG A 373 -4.36 -24.64 -11.39
N LYS A 374 -4.98 -25.59 -10.67
CA LYS A 374 -4.88 -27.03 -11.03
C LYS A 374 -6.08 -27.64 -11.75
N ASP A 375 -7.24 -26.96 -11.84
CA ASP A 375 -8.38 -27.48 -12.62
C ASP A 375 -8.43 -26.98 -14.08
N PRO A 376 -8.44 -27.85 -15.11
CA PRO A 376 -8.47 -27.45 -16.53
C PRO A 376 -9.83 -26.90 -17.00
N GLU A 377 -10.94 -27.39 -16.43
CA GLU A 377 -12.30 -27.05 -16.89
C GLU A 377 -12.70 -25.60 -16.58
N ILE A 378 -12.22 -25.06 -15.45
CA ILE A 378 -12.52 -23.69 -15.03
C ILE A 378 -11.86 -22.66 -15.97
N GLY A 379 -10.64 -22.94 -16.45
CA GLY A 379 -9.91 -22.02 -17.32
C GLY A 379 -10.60 -21.75 -18.67
N ALA A 380 -11.30 -22.76 -19.23
CA ALA A 380 -12.05 -22.62 -20.47
C ALA A 380 -13.29 -21.73 -20.32
N VAL A 381 -14.01 -21.86 -19.19
CA VAL A 381 -15.18 -21.03 -18.88
C VAL A 381 -14.80 -19.55 -18.73
N HIS A 382 -13.66 -19.26 -18.08
CA HIS A 382 -13.15 -17.90 -17.98
C HIS A 382 -12.81 -17.29 -19.35
N TYR A 383 -12.29 -18.09 -20.29
CA TYR A 383 -12.01 -17.60 -21.65
C TYR A 383 -13.27 -17.26 -22.43
N ASP A 384 -14.30 -18.09 -22.32
CA ASP A 384 -15.60 -17.82 -22.94
C ASP A 384 -16.25 -16.54 -22.39
N ILE A 385 -16.18 -16.33 -21.08
CA ILE A 385 -16.71 -15.11 -20.45
C ILE A 385 -15.90 -13.87 -20.87
N PHE A 386 -14.57 -13.97 -20.93
CA PHE A 386 -13.69 -12.91 -21.43
C PHE A 386 -14.04 -12.51 -22.86
N SER A 387 -14.13 -13.49 -23.77
CA SER A 387 -14.42 -13.23 -25.18
C SER A 387 -15.80 -12.61 -25.37
N ARG A 388 -16.81 -13.07 -24.62
CA ARG A 388 -18.17 -12.50 -24.68
C ARG A 388 -18.21 -11.09 -24.10
N SER A 389 -17.45 -10.83 -23.03
CA SER A 389 -17.36 -9.50 -22.41
C SER A 389 -16.80 -8.47 -23.39
N LEU A 390 -15.73 -8.79 -24.13
CA LEU A 390 -15.18 -7.90 -25.14
C LEU A 390 -16.13 -7.67 -26.33
N ASP A 391 -16.90 -8.68 -26.74
CA ASP A 391 -17.90 -8.53 -27.81
C ASP A 391 -19.04 -7.60 -27.38
N ILE A 392 -19.57 -7.76 -26.16
CA ILE A 392 -20.60 -6.89 -25.60
C ILE A 392 -20.09 -5.45 -25.48
N LEU A 393 -18.86 -5.26 -24.98
CA LEU A 393 -18.27 -3.93 -24.87
C LEU A 393 -18.06 -3.29 -26.23
N SER A 394 -17.54 -4.03 -27.22
CA SER A 394 -17.31 -3.52 -28.58
C SER A 394 -18.59 -3.09 -29.28
N LYS A 395 -19.73 -3.75 -28.99
CA LYS A 395 -21.05 -3.40 -29.54
C LYS A 395 -21.71 -2.24 -28.81
N THR A 396 -21.40 -2.05 -27.53
CA THR A 396 -22.10 -1.10 -26.63
C THR A 396 -21.35 0.23 -26.51
N LEU A 397 -20.02 0.18 -26.39
CA LEU A 397 -19.19 1.36 -26.14
C LEU A 397 -19.08 2.25 -27.39
N ARG A 398 -19.51 3.50 -27.21
CA ARG A 398 -19.42 4.58 -28.20
C ARG A 398 -19.14 5.88 -27.48
N ARG A 399 -18.61 6.87 -28.21
CA ARG A 399 -18.41 8.22 -27.71
C ARG A 399 -19.73 8.78 -27.18
N ASP A 400 -19.65 9.40 -26.00
CA ASP A 400 -20.76 10.10 -25.38
C ASP A 400 -21.98 9.18 -25.18
N ILE A 401 -21.78 8.12 -24.40
CA ILE A 401 -22.73 7.01 -24.32
C ILE A 401 -24.08 7.43 -23.73
N TYR A 402 -24.07 8.41 -22.81
CA TYR A 402 -25.25 9.00 -22.18
C TYR A 402 -25.72 10.31 -22.83
N ARG A 403 -25.04 10.80 -23.89
CA ARG A 403 -25.35 12.08 -24.56
C ARG A 403 -25.37 13.26 -23.59
N LEU A 404 -24.27 13.44 -22.87
CA LEU A 404 -24.12 14.52 -21.90
C LEU A 404 -23.89 15.84 -22.65
N ASP A 405 -24.88 16.73 -22.61
CA ASP A 405 -24.82 18.05 -23.27
C ASP A 405 -23.79 19.00 -22.64
N ASP A 406 -23.36 18.73 -21.39
CA ASP A 406 -22.40 19.52 -20.63
C ASP A 406 -21.15 18.68 -20.23
N PRO A 407 -19.97 18.96 -20.80
CA PRO A 407 -18.73 18.25 -20.47
C PRO A 407 -18.15 18.58 -19.09
N GLU A 408 -18.66 19.59 -18.38
CA GLU A 408 -18.22 19.95 -17.01
C GLU A 408 -19.04 19.28 -15.91
N LEU A 409 -20.04 18.46 -16.26
CA LEU A 409 -20.92 17.82 -15.28
C LEU A 409 -20.16 16.77 -14.46
N PRO A 410 -20.14 16.88 -13.12
CA PRO A 410 -19.57 15.86 -12.24
C PRO A 410 -20.31 14.51 -12.37
N THR A 411 -19.57 13.40 -12.38
CA THR A 411 -20.14 12.06 -12.61
C THR A 411 -21.12 11.60 -11.52
N ASP A 412 -21.02 12.15 -10.31
CA ASP A 412 -21.97 11.93 -9.21
C ASP A 412 -23.35 12.60 -9.44
N GLN A 413 -23.45 13.47 -10.45
CA GLN A 413 -24.67 14.15 -10.85
C GLN A 413 -25.27 13.60 -12.16
N VAL A 414 -24.59 12.65 -12.80
CA VAL A 414 -25.07 12.00 -14.03
C VAL A 414 -26.16 10.98 -13.68
N THR A 415 -27.36 11.15 -14.26
CA THR A 415 -28.46 10.19 -14.11
C THR A 415 -28.50 9.23 -15.29
N PRO A 416 -28.70 7.91 -15.08
CA PRO A 416 -28.81 6.96 -16.17
C PRO A 416 -30.03 7.25 -17.06
N PRO A 417 -29.89 7.30 -18.39
CA PRO A 417 -31.02 7.41 -19.30
C PRO A 417 -31.85 6.13 -19.28
N ASP A 418 -33.14 6.21 -19.60
CA ASP A 418 -34.03 5.04 -19.73
C ASP A 418 -34.37 4.79 -21.21
N PRO A 419 -33.98 3.65 -21.80
CA PRO A 419 -33.27 2.51 -21.20
C PRO A 419 -31.77 2.76 -21.01
N ASP A 420 -31.19 2.24 -19.91
CA ASP A 420 -29.76 2.39 -19.59
C ASP A 420 -28.91 1.59 -20.59
N PRO A 421 -28.15 2.25 -21.49
CA PRO A 421 -27.35 1.59 -22.50
C PRO A 421 -26.17 0.81 -21.90
N LEU A 422 -25.75 1.13 -20.67
CA LEU A 422 -24.67 0.44 -19.96
C LEU A 422 -25.16 -0.70 -19.06
N ALA A 423 -26.47 -0.86 -18.84
CA ALA A 423 -27.00 -1.92 -17.97
C ALA A 423 -26.51 -3.33 -18.35
N ALA A 424 -26.51 -3.64 -19.66
CA ALA A 424 -26.04 -4.93 -20.18
C ALA A 424 -24.50 -5.07 -20.25
N ALA A 425 -23.78 -3.94 -20.25
CA ALA A 425 -22.33 -3.90 -20.37
C ALA A 425 -21.62 -3.72 -19.02
N ARG A 426 -22.34 -3.38 -17.94
CA ARG A 426 -21.79 -3.05 -16.61
C ARG A 426 -20.84 -4.10 -16.07
N TYR A 427 -21.25 -5.37 -16.11
CA TYR A 427 -20.40 -6.49 -15.67
C TYR A 427 -19.12 -6.59 -16.51
N SER A 428 -19.29 -6.56 -17.83
CA SER A 428 -18.19 -6.65 -18.79
C SER A 428 -17.21 -5.49 -18.62
N CYS A 429 -17.68 -4.28 -18.32
CA CYS A 429 -16.84 -3.10 -18.11
C CYS A 429 -15.83 -3.29 -16.97
N ILE A 430 -16.17 -4.07 -15.94
CA ILE A 430 -15.36 -4.21 -14.74
C ILE A 430 -14.47 -5.46 -14.82
N HIS A 431 -15.03 -6.60 -15.24
CA HIS A 431 -14.42 -7.91 -14.96
C HIS A 431 -13.74 -8.60 -16.14
N TRP A 432 -13.78 -8.03 -17.35
CA TRP A 432 -13.23 -8.72 -18.53
C TRP A 432 -11.73 -9.07 -18.40
N VAL A 433 -10.94 -8.21 -17.74
CA VAL A 433 -9.52 -8.46 -17.45
C VAL A 433 -9.33 -9.52 -16.37
N ASP A 434 -10.21 -9.58 -15.37
CA ASP A 434 -10.15 -10.62 -14.34
C ASP A 434 -10.34 -12.00 -14.96
N HIS A 435 -11.31 -12.13 -15.87
CA HIS A 435 -11.51 -13.37 -16.61
C HIS A 435 -10.30 -13.73 -17.47
N LEU A 436 -9.70 -12.76 -18.16
CA LEU A 436 -8.47 -12.98 -18.93
C LEU A 436 -7.29 -13.47 -18.06
N ALA A 437 -7.13 -12.91 -16.86
CA ALA A 437 -6.06 -13.28 -15.93
C ALA A 437 -6.23 -14.72 -15.40
N GLU A 438 -7.47 -15.18 -15.24
CA GLU A 438 -7.83 -16.52 -14.77
C GLU A 438 -7.93 -17.57 -15.89
N CYS A 439 -7.83 -17.16 -17.16
CA CYS A 439 -7.75 -18.08 -18.29
C CYS A 439 -6.47 -18.92 -18.22
N LYS A 440 -6.60 -20.25 -18.21
CA LYS A 440 -5.51 -21.16 -18.59
C LYS A 440 -5.49 -21.32 -20.10
N PRO A 441 -4.37 -21.07 -20.79
CA PRO A 441 -4.26 -21.40 -22.19
C PRO A 441 -3.40 -22.64 -22.39
N TYR A 442 -3.85 -23.53 -23.28
CA TYR A 442 -2.92 -24.14 -24.22
C TYR A 442 -2.10 -23.00 -24.85
N GLU A 443 -0.77 -23.11 -24.84
CA GLU A 443 0.22 -22.09 -25.21
C GLU A 443 0.03 -21.43 -26.60
N GLN A 444 -1.02 -21.76 -27.36
CA GLN A 444 -1.34 -21.16 -28.66
C GLN A 444 -2.45 -20.10 -28.61
N VAL A 445 -3.39 -20.16 -27.64
CA VAL A 445 -4.58 -19.27 -27.61
C VAL A 445 -4.32 -17.94 -26.88
N ARG A 446 -3.45 -17.95 -25.84
CA ARG A 446 -3.06 -16.72 -25.11
C ARG A 446 -2.27 -15.76 -26.01
N TYR A 447 -1.36 -16.33 -26.80
CA TYR A 447 -0.47 -15.56 -27.65
C TYR A 447 -1.28 -14.83 -28.73
N GLY A 448 -2.25 -15.46 -29.39
CA GLY A 448 -3.08 -14.78 -30.40
C GLY A 448 -3.96 -13.64 -29.86
N SER A 449 -4.32 -13.65 -28.56
CA SER A 449 -5.18 -12.60 -27.96
C SER A 449 -4.39 -11.39 -27.46
N LEU A 450 -3.14 -11.61 -27.00
CA LEU A 450 -2.21 -10.62 -26.44
C LEU A 450 -1.16 -10.10 -27.45
N GLN A 451 -1.13 -10.62 -28.68
CA GLN A 451 -0.27 -10.10 -29.76
C GLN A 451 -0.77 -8.75 -30.29
N ASP A 452 0.13 -8.00 -30.93
CA ASP A 452 -0.21 -6.85 -31.77
C ASP A 452 -1.20 -7.28 -32.87
N GLY A 453 -2.32 -6.58 -32.99
CA GLY A 453 -3.45 -6.96 -33.85
C GLY A 453 -4.41 -8.02 -33.24
N GLY A 454 -4.13 -8.50 -32.02
CA GLY A 454 -4.98 -9.41 -31.26
C GLY A 454 -6.33 -8.81 -30.85
N ILE A 455 -7.18 -9.62 -30.21
CA ILE A 455 -8.52 -9.15 -29.80
C ILE A 455 -8.45 -8.01 -28.76
N ILE A 456 -7.45 -8.03 -27.88
CA ILE A 456 -7.25 -7.02 -26.84
C ILE A 456 -6.70 -5.73 -27.46
N ASP A 457 -5.68 -5.83 -28.31
CA ASP A 457 -5.10 -4.69 -29.02
C ASP A 457 -6.15 -3.98 -29.88
N ARG A 458 -6.94 -4.73 -30.67
CA ARG A 458 -8.04 -4.16 -31.47
C ARG A 458 -9.10 -3.48 -30.61
N PHE A 459 -9.45 -4.07 -29.46
CA PHE A 459 -10.40 -3.47 -28.54
C PHE A 459 -9.85 -2.17 -27.94
N LEU A 460 -8.65 -2.18 -27.38
CA LEU A 460 -8.04 -1.01 -26.74
C LEU A 460 -7.84 0.13 -27.75
N ARG A 461 -7.29 -0.14 -28.94
CA ARG A 461 -7.11 0.88 -29.98
C ARG A 461 -8.41 1.58 -30.38
N ARG A 462 -9.54 0.88 -30.34
CA ARG A 462 -10.83 1.39 -30.81
C ARG A 462 -11.73 1.91 -29.69
N HIS A 463 -11.69 1.30 -28.51
CA HIS A 463 -12.66 1.49 -27.44
C HIS A 463 -12.08 1.87 -26.08
N TYR A 464 -10.76 2.06 -25.94
CA TYR A 464 -10.14 2.39 -24.64
C TYR A 464 -10.72 3.63 -23.97
N LEU A 465 -10.79 4.76 -24.69
CA LEU A 465 -11.35 6.00 -24.14
C LEU A 465 -12.85 5.88 -23.82
N HIS A 466 -13.59 5.18 -24.69
CA HIS A 466 -15.02 4.91 -24.47
C HIS A 466 -15.26 4.01 -23.25
N TRP A 467 -14.34 3.09 -22.98
CA TRP A 467 -14.38 2.21 -21.81
C TRP A 467 -14.09 2.97 -20.52
N LEU A 468 -13.09 3.85 -20.51
CA LEU A 468 -12.81 4.72 -19.37
C LEU A 468 -13.95 5.70 -19.08
N GLU A 469 -14.57 6.25 -20.12
CA GLU A 469 -15.77 7.08 -20.02
C GLU A 469 -16.92 6.29 -19.34
N ALA A 470 -17.19 5.07 -19.80
CA ALA A 470 -18.19 4.20 -19.19
C ALA A 470 -17.88 3.86 -17.73
N LEU A 471 -16.61 3.59 -17.39
CA LEU A 471 -16.19 3.36 -16.01
C LEU A 471 -16.34 4.60 -15.13
N SER A 472 -16.11 5.79 -15.69
CA SER A 472 -16.32 7.07 -15.02
C SER A 472 -17.79 7.29 -14.66
N ILE A 473 -18.69 7.04 -15.63
CA ILE A 473 -20.15 7.10 -15.45
C ILE A 473 -20.63 6.05 -14.43
N LEU A 474 -20.03 4.87 -14.41
CA LEU A 474 -20.35 3.80 -13.46
C LEU A 474 -19.71 4.01 -12.06
N GLY A 475 -18.89 5.04 -11.86
CA GLY A 475 -18.19 5.30 -10.60
C GLY A 475 -17.06 4.31 -10.28
N ASN A 476 -16.52 3.60 -11.28
CA ASN A 476 -15.56 2.51 -11.14
C ASN A 476 -14.23 2.78 -11.86
N VAL A 477 -13.78 4.03 -11.95
CA VAL A 477 -12.50 4.39 -12.59
C VAL A 477 -11.31 3.66 -11.95
N SER A 478 -11.34 3.46 -10.63
CA SER A 478 -10.32 2.69 -9.89
C SER A 478 -10.20 1.25 -10.40
N GLU A 479 -11.31 0.61 -10.75
CA GLU A 479 -11.32 -0.75 -11.32
C GLU A 479 -10.68 -0.77 -12.72
N GLY A 480 -10.87 0.29 -13.52
CA GLY A 480 -10.18 0.45 -14.81
C GLY A 480 -8.68 0.56 -14.67
N ILE A 481 -8.20 1.32 -13.68
CA ILE A 481 -6.77 1.47 -13.37
C ILE A 481 -6.18 0.12 -12.92
N LEU A 482 -6.88 -0.60 -12.04
CA LEU A 482 -6.48 -1.94 -11.59
C LEU A 482 -6.47 -2.95 -12.75
N ALA A 483 -7.45 -2.89 -13.63
CA ALA A 483 -7.53 -3.73 -14.83
C ALA A 483 -6.36 -3.45 -15.79
N MET A 484 -5.99 -2.18 -16.01
CA MET A 484 -4.81 -1.84 -16.82
C MET A 484 -3.49 -2.27 -16.18
N SER A 485 -3.38 -2.19 -14.85
CA SER A 485 -2.23 -2.72 -14.11
C SER A 485 -2.11 -4.24 -14.26
N LYS A 486 -3.23 -4.97 -14.15
CA LYS A 486 -3.28 -6.43 -14.38
C LYS A 486 -2.91 -6.81 -15.81
N LEU A 487 -3.45 -6.09 -16.81
CA LEU A 487 -3.09 -6.26 -18.22
C LEU A 487 -1.60 -6.03 -18.44
N ASN A 488 -1.05 -4.94 -17.90
CA ASN A 488 0.39 -4.65 -17.99
C ASN A 488 1.22 -5.79 -17.38
N GLY A 489 0.80 -6.35 -16.25
CA GLY A 489 1.43 -7.54 -15.65
C GLY A 489 1.30 -8.82 -16.48
N LEU A 490 0.32 -8.92 -17.39
CA LEU A 490 0.19 -10.00 -18.37
C LEU A 490 1.04 -9.78 -19.62
N PHE A 491 1.31 -8.51 -19.98
CA PHE A 491 2.20 -8.12 -21.09
C PHE A 491 3.67 -8.11 -20.69
N GLN A 492 3.97 -7.91 -19.41
CA GLN A 492 5.30 -8.17 -18.90
C GLN A 492 5.61 -9.64 -19.15
N PRO A 493 6.70 -9.98 -19.88
CA PRO A 493 7.18 -11.34 -19.85
C PRO A 493 7.35 -11.66 -18.37
N ALA A 494 6.76 -12.77 -17.93
CA ALA A 494 7.16 -13.33 -16.66
C ALA A 494 8.68 -13.35 -16.72
N VAL A 495 9.35 -12.58 -15.84
CA VAL A 495 10.75 -12.84 -15.55
C VAL A 495 10.73 -14.18 -14.83
N GLU A 496 10.59 -15.23 -15.63
CA GLU A 496 10.72 -16.60 -15.20
C GLU A 496 12.16 -16.72 -14.73
N HIS A 497 12.34 -17.47 -13.65
CA HIS A 497 13.65 -17.82 -13.09
C HIS A 497 14.52 -18.67 -14.05
N ASN A 498 14.18 -18.72 -15.34
CA ASN A 498 14.84 -19.45 -16.41
C ASN A 498 15.05 -18.56 -17.65
N TRP A 499 15.70 -17.40 -17.51
CA TRP A 499 16.46 -16.89 -18.67
C TRP A 499 17.53 -17.93 -18.97
N THR A 500 17.25 -18.86 -19.88
CA THR A 500 18.25 -19.77 -20.42
C THR A 500 19.29 -18.97 -21.21
N ALA A 501 20.43 -19.59 -21.45
CA ALA A 501 21.53 -19.07 -22.26
C ALA A 501 21.03 -18.38 -23.55
N CYS A 502 21.73 -17.32 -23.95
CA CYS A 502 21.57 -16.57 -25.21
C CYS A 502 20.83 -17.35 -26.31
N LEU A 503 19.64 -16.89 -26.71
CA LEU A 503 18.78 -17.58 -27.70
C LEU A 503 19.45 -17.65 -29.08
N SER A 504 20.11 -16.57 -29.49
CA SER A 504 20.87 -16.47 -30.75
C SER A 504 21.80 -15.24 -30.72
N THR A 505 23.03 -15.41 -31.21
CA THR A 505 23.99 -14.31 -31.40
C THR A 505 24.09 -13.98 -32.88
N PHE A 506 23.86 -12.71 -33.23
CA PHE A 506 23.92 -12.22 -34.61
C PHE A 506 25.33 -11.64 -34.85
N GLU A 507 26.24 -12.49 -35.32
CA GLU A 507 27.62 -12.09 -35.60
C GLU A 507 27.76 -11.53 -37.03
N GLY A 508 28.41 -10.38 -37.19
CA GLY A 508 28.72 -9.87 -38.53
C GLY A 508 29.06 -8.38 -38.64
N HIS A 509 28.76 -7.56 -37.64
CA HIS A 509 29.26 -6.17 -37.61
C HIS A 509 30.74 -6.12 -37.23
N GLY A 510 31.49 -5.22 -37.88
CA GLY A 510 32.91 -5.01 -37.66
C GLY A 510 33.23 -4.04 -36.50
N GLY A 511 32.21 -3.50 -35.84
CA GLY A 511 32.34 -2.56 -34.73
C GLY A 511 31.09 -2.51 -33.86
N SER A 512 31.11 -1.69 -32.80
CA SER A 512 30.02 -1.56 -31.83
C SER A 512 28.68 -1.25 -32.51
N VAL A 513 27.64 -2.00 -32.16
CA VAL A 513 26.27 -1.72 -32.61
C VAL A 513 25.68 -0.66 -31.70
N TYR A 514 25.19 0.44 -32.26
CA TYR A 514 24.64 1.56 -31.50
C TYR A 514 23.11 1.56 -31.42
N SER A 515 22.45 0.94 -32.40
CA SER A 515 20.99 0.93 -32.47
C SER A 515 20.50 -0.33 -33.18
N VAL A 516 19.36 -0.85 -32.72
CA VAL A 516 18.63 -1.95 -33.34
C VAL A 516 17.15 -1.63 -33.40
N ALA A 517 16.44 -2.13 -34.41
CA ALA A 517 15.00 -1.96 -34.57
C ALA A 517 14.37 -3.17 -35.26
N PHE A 518 13.24 -3.66 -34.76
CA PHE A 518 12.46 -4.69 -35.45
C PHE A 518 11.56 -4.06 -36.52
N SER A 519 11.29 -4.80 -37.60
CA SER A 519 10.21 -4.47 -38.52
C SER A 519 8.86 -4.62 -37.82
N PRO A 520 7.80 -3.89 -38.24
CA PRO A 520 6.48 -3.96 -37.62
C PRO A 520 5.85 -5.36 -37.62
N ASP A 521 6.22 -6.21 -38.57
CA ASP A 521 5.77 -7.61 -38.65
C ASP A 521 6.68 -8.59 -37.87
N GLY A 522 7.73 -8.08 -37.22
CA GLY A 522 8.71 -8.85 -36.45
C GLY A 522 9.61 -9.76 -37.28
N SER A 523 9.47 -9.79 -38.62
CA SER A 523 10.21 -10.71 -39.48
C SER A 523 11.68 -10.33 -39.68
N ARG A 524 12.01 -9.05 -39.48
CA ARG A 524 13.35 -8.51 -39.71
C ARG A 524 13.84 -7.69 -38.54
N LEU A 525 15.15 -7.70 -38.34
CA LEU A 525 15.87 -6.83 -37.41
C LEU A 525 16.81 -5.95 -38.23
N ALA A 526 16.87 -4.65 -37.95
CA ALA A 526 17.90 -3.75 -38.48
C ALA A 526 18.87 -3.37 -37.36
N SER A 527 20.15 -3.22 -37.69
CA SER A 527 21.19 -2.77 -36.75
C SER A 527 22.12 -1.75 -37.40
N GLY A 528 22.40 -0.65 -36.70
CA GLY A 528 23.36 0.39 -37.10
C GLY A 528 24.62 0.31 -36.25
N SER A 529 25.81 0.44 -36.87
CA SER A 529 27.09 0.19 -36.21
C SER A 529 28.15 1.27 -36.46
N TYR A 530 29.17 1.26 -35.60
CA TYR A 530 30.44 1.98 -35.75
C TYR A 530 31.16 1.65 -37.07
N ASP A 531 30.92 0.46 -37.64
CA ASP A 531 31.49 0.08 -38.95
C ASP A 531 30.89 0.84 -40.15
N ARG A 532 30.00 1.82 -39.90
CA ARG A 532 29.32 2.69 -40.88
C ARG A 532 28.29 1.97 -41.74
N THR A 533 27.94 0.74 -41.38
CA THR A 533 26.94 -0.05 -42.09
C THR A 533 25.64 -0.16 -41.29
N VAL A 534 24.55 -0.36 -42.02
CA VAL A 534 23.30 -0.88 -41.45
C VAL A 534 23.13 -2.31 -41.93
N LYS A 535 22.94 -3.27 -41.04
CA LYS A 535 22.61 -4.65 -41.43
C LYS A 535 21.13 -4.92 -41.17
N VAL A 536 20.51 -5.63 -42.09
CA VAL A 536 19.16 -6.17 -41.95
C VAL A 536 19.29 -7.69 -41.82
N TRP A 537 18.63 -8.25 -40.82
CA TRP A 537 18.70 -9.65 -40.44
C TRP A 537 17.31 -10.26 -40.51
N ASP A 538 17.25 -11.55 -40.79
CA ASP A 538 16.08 -12.37 -40.56
C ASP A 538 15.98 -12.65 -39.05
N ALA A 539 14.88 -12.22 -38.44
CA ALA A 539 14.72 -12.27 -37.00
C ALA A 539 14.62 -13.71 -36.46
N ALA A 540 14.12 -14.64 -37.27
CA ALA A 540 13.90 -16.03 -36.88
C ALA A 540 15.17 -16.89 -36.98
N THR A 541 15.99 -16.64 -38.01
CA THR A 541 17.15 -17.47 -38.34
C THR A 541 18.49 -16.86 -37.95
N GLY A 542 18.54 -15.56 -37.70
CA GLY A 542 19.80 -14.86 -37.47
C GLY A 542 20.59 -14.51 -38.74
N ALA A 543 20.08 -14.89 -39.92
CA ALA A 543 20.79 -14.68 -41.18
C ALA A 543 20.85 -13.19 -41.55
N CYS A 544 22.03 -12.70 -41.95
CA CYS A 544 22.17 -11.36 -42.51
C CYS A 544 21.54 -11.33 -43.92
N LEU A 545 20.41 -10.64 -44.06
CA LEU A 545 19.68 -10.50 -45.31
C LEU A 545 20.30 -9.42 -46.21
N SER A 546 20.81 -8.34 -45.62
CA SER A 546 21.39 -7.23 -46.37
C SER A 546 22.39 -6.46 -45.53
N THR A 547 23.45 -5.96 -46.16
CA THR A 547 24.37 -4.97 -45.59
C THR A 547 24.26 -3.69 -46.41
N LEU A 548 23.76 -2.64 -45.80
CA LEU A 548 23.52 -1.34 -46.41
C LEU A 548 24.74 -0.45 -46.13
N GLU A 549 25.49 -0.20 -47.19
CA GLU A 549 26.70 0.62 -47.16
C GLU A 549 26.42 1.98 -47.81
N GLY A 550 27.01 3.05 -47.26
CA GLY A 550 26.91 4.38 -47.87
C GLY A 550 26.96 5.56 -46.90
N HIS A 551 26.97 5.33 -45.58
CA HIS A 551 27.27 6.37 -44.59
C HIS A 551 28.79 6.65 -44.53
N GLY A 552 29.14 7.92 -44.40
CA GLY A 552 30.52 8.39 -44.27
C GLY A 552 31.07 8.30 -42.84
N GLY A 553 30.20 8.06 -41.85
CA GLY A 553 30.52 7.94 -40.43
C GLY A 553 29.69 6.84 -39.75
N GLU A 554 29.88 6.64 -38.45
CA GLU A 554 29.12 5.63 -37.69
C GLU A 554 27.61 5.86 -37.77
N VAL A 555 26.85 4.76 -37.74
CA VAL A 555 25.38 4.81 -37.74
C VAL A 555 24.90 4.76 -36.30
N ASN A 556 24.32 5.87 -35.84
CA ASN A 556 23.90 6.03 -34.45
C ASN A 556 22.48 5.54 -34.19
N SER A 557 21.62 5.54 -35.21
CA SER A 557 20.19 5.22 -35.06
C SER A 557 19.60 4.62 -36.32
N VAL A 558 18.73 3.62 -36.16
CA VAL A 558 17.94 2.99 -37.23
C VAL A 558 16.47 2.88 -36.82
N ALA A 559 15.55 3.04 -37.77
CA ALA A 559 14.11 2.88 -37.51
C ALA A 559 13.34 2.41 -38.76
N PHE A 560 12.42 1.46 -38.59
CA PHE A 560 11.50 1.07 -39.67
C PHE A 560 10.31 2.03 -39.75
N SER A 561 9.81 2.22 -40.97
CA SER A 561 8.51 2.89 -41.19
C SER A 561 7.36 2.04 -40.63
N PRO A 562 6.22 2.64 -40.25
CA PRO A 562 5.07 1.91 -39.70
C PRO A 562 4.52 0.77 -40.58
N ASN A 563 4.66 0.90 -41.91
CA ASN A 563 4.25 -0.14 -42.86
C ASN A 563 5.36 -1.15 -43.22
N GLY A 564 6.54 -1.05 -42.57
CA GLY A 564 7.69 -1.92 -42.78
C GLY A 564 8.41 -1.78 -44.11
N SER A 565 7.94 -0.93 -45.04
CA SER A 565 8.49 -0.83 -46.40
C SER A 565 9.79 -0.03 -46.50
N ARG A 566 10.05 0.87 -45.55
CA ARG A 566 11.23 1.72 -45.53
C ARG A 566 12.01 1.56 -44.23
N LEU A 567 13.32 1.78 -44.31
CA LEU A 567 14.23 1.85 -43.17
C LEU A 567 14.93 3.21 -43.21
N ALA A 568 14.99 3.91 -42.09
CA ALA A 568 15.76 5.15 -41.96
C ALA A 568 16.99 4.90 -41.09
N SER A 569 18.10 5.56 -41.43
CA SER A 569 19.34 5.53 -40.64
C SER A 569 19.92 6.92 -40.49
N GLY A 570 20.29 7.27 -39.26
CA GLY A 570 20.97 8.52 -38.91
C GLY A 570 22.42 8.27 -38.53
N SER A 571 23.33 9.11 -39.03
CA SER A 571 24.77 8.92 -38.86
C SER A 571 25.49 10.15 -38.33
N TYR A 572 26.68 9.90 -37.78
CA TYR A 572 27.67 10.91 -37.41
C TYR A 572 28.08 11.80 -38.60
N ASP A 573 27.95 11.33 -39.84
CA ASP A 573 28.23 12.11 -41.06
C ASP A 573 27.24 13.27 -41.31
N GLY A 574 26.26 13.46 -40.44
CA GLY A 574 25.25 14.51 -40.53
C GLY A 574 24.19 14.26 -41.59
N THR A 575 24.07 13.01 -42.08
CA THR A 575 23.04 12.61 -43.05
C THR A 575 22.02 11.66 -42.43
N VAL A 576 20.80 11.76 -42.94
CA VAL A 576 19.78 10.71 -42.80
C VAL A 576 19.59 10.03 -44.15
N LYS A 577 19.66 8.70 -44.15
CA LYS A 577 19.44 7.88 -45.34
C LYS A 577 18.15 7.09 -45.17
N VAL A 578 17.35 7.04 -46.23
CA VAL A 578 16.15 6.20 -46.30
C VAL A 578 16.40 5.12 -47.33
N TRP A 579 16.12 3.89 -46.93
CA TRP A 579 16.34 2.67 -47.69
C TRP A 579 15.01 1.97 -47.91
N ASP A 580 14.91 1.26 -49.02
CA ASP A 580 13.86 0.27 -49.24
C ASP A 580 14.17 -0.96 -48.37
N ALA A 581 13.26 -1.31 -47.47
CA ALA A 581 13.49 -2.34 -46.48
C ALA A 581 13.58 -3.76 -47.09
N ALA A 582 13.00 -3.98 -48.27
CA ALA A 582 12.95 -5.28 -48.95
C ALA A 582 14.16 -5.54 -49.83
N THR A 583 14.63 -4.52 -50.53
CA THR A 583 15.72 -4.63 -51.50
C THR A 583 17.05 -4.09 -50.97
N GLY A 584 17.02 -3.31 -49.87
CA GLY A 584 18.17 -2.55 -49.41
C GLY A 584 18.53 -1.39 -50.33
N ALA A 585 17.70 -1.08 -51.34
CA ALA A 585 17.98 -0.04 -52.30
C ALA A 585 17.92 1.35 -51.64
N TYR A 586 18.78 2.23 -52.14
CA TYR A 586 18.86 3.60 -51.68
C TYR A 586 17.67 4.43 -52.20
N LEU A 587 16.87 5.03 -51.31
CA LEU A 587 15.70 5.83 -51.70
C LEU A 587 15.94 7.35 -51.61
N LEU A 588 16.56 7.83 -50.52
CA LEU A 588 16.70 9.28 -50.28
C LEU A 588 17.91 9.60 -49.40
N ILE A 589 18.70 10.62 -49.78
CA ILE A 589 19.70 11.27 -48.90
C ILE A 589 19.10 12.58 -48.41
N LEU A 590 19.08 12.76 -47.10
CA LEU A 590 18.79 14.04 -46.48
C LEU A 590 20.12 14.55 -45.94
N ALA A 591 20.76 15.42 -46.73
CA ALA A 591 22.04 16.05 -46.42
C ALA A 591 21.82 17.54 -46.12
N GLY A 592 22.69 18.14 -45.30
CA GLY A 592 22.65 19.56 -44.96
C GLY A 592 22.39 19.87 -43.48
N HIS A 593 22.38 18.86 -42.60
CA HIS A 593 22.11 19.07 -41.19
C HIS A 593 23.27 19.67 -40.39
N GLY A 594 24.49 19.76 -40.93
CA GLY A 594 25.66 20.41 -40.31
C GLY A 594 26.22 19.70 -39.06
N ASP A 595 25.35 19.07 -38.28
CA ASP A 595 25.60 18.34 -37.04
C ASP A 595 25.24 16.84 -37.18
N SER A 596 25.85 16.02 -36.33
CA SER A 596 25.63 14.56 -36.27
C SER A 596 24.18 14.19 -35.93
N VAL A 597 23.66 13.15 -36.59
CA VAL A 597 22.32 12.61 -36.32
C VAL A 597 22.44 11.46 -35.32
N TYR A 598 21.83 11.63 -34.14
CA TYR A 598 21.87 10.66 -33.04
C TYR A 598 20.60 9.85 -32.90
N SER A 599 19.49 10.32 -33.48
CA SER A 599 18.19 9.65 -33.40
C SER A 599 17.38 9.90 -34.66
N VAL A 600 16.72 8.85 -35.17
CA VAL A 600 15.76 8.92 -36.26
C VAL A 600 14.51 8.12 -35.89
N ALA A 601 13.33 8.67 -36.18
CA ALA A 601 12.05 7.99 -36.01
C ALA A 601 11.08 8.36 -37.13
N PHE A 602 10.24 7.43 -37.53
CA PHE A 602 9.11 7.73 -38.41
C PHE A 602 7.91 8.23 -37.59
N SER A 603 7.19 9.19 -38.16
CA SER A 603 5.83 9.54 -37.71
C SER A 603 4.86 8.38 -37.89
N PRO A 604 3.77 8.29 -37.10
CA PRO A 604 2.81 7.19 -37.17
C PRO A 604 2.15 7.01 -38.54
N ASP A 605 2.01 8.09 -39.31
CA ASP A 605 1.46 8.05 -40.67
C ASP A 605 2.52 7.76 -41.75
N GLY A 606 3.81 7.70 -41.38
CA GLY A 606 4.94 7.44 -42.27
C GLY A 606 5.33 8.61 -43.18
N ASN A 607 4.72 9.78 -43.00
CA ASN A 607 4.91 10.93 -43.90
C ASN A 607 6.09 11.83 -43.49
N TYR A 608 6.56 11.72 -42.26
CA TYR A 608 7.65 12.53 -41.71
C TYR A 608 8.70 11.66 -41.00
N LEU A 609 9.95 12.10 -41.07
CA LEU A 609 11.03 11.67 -40.18
C LEU A 609 11.26 12.72 -39.10
N ILE A 610 11.44 12.26 -37.87
CA ILE A 610 11.78 13.09 -36.71
C ILE A 610 13.23 12.76 -36.35
N THR A 611 14.07 13.79 -36.29
CA THR A 611 15.49 13.69 -35.95
C THR A 611 15.84 14.67 -34.84
N ASN A 612 17.03 14.56 -34.27
CA ASN A 612 17.56 15.58 -33.34
C ASN A 612 17.82 16.94 -34.02
N THR A 613 17.74 17.01 -35.35
CA THR A 613 17.97 18.23 -36.14
C THR A 613 16.69 18.82 -36.72
N GLY A 614 15.53 18.17 -36.53
CA GLY A 614 14.22 18.68 -36.91
C GLY A 614 13.25 17.62 -37.44
N ILE A 615 12.16 18.09 -38.03
CA ILE A 615 11.15 17.24 -38.69
C ILE A 615 11.34 17.37 -40.21
N ILE A 616 11.47 16.24 -40.90
CA ILE A 616 11.73 16.17 -42.33
C ILE A 616 10.54 15.51 -43.04
N PRO A 617 9.86 16.19 -43.97
CA PRO A 617 8.80 15.59 -44.75
C PRO A 617 9.36 14.59 -45.76
N LEU A 618 8.72 13.43 -45.87
CA LEU A 618 9.03 12.42 -46.87
C LEU A 618 8.11 12.56 -48.08
N PRO A 619 8.61 12.41 -49.31
CA PRO A 619 7.77 12.47 -50.49
C PRO A 619 6.75 11.31 -50.49
N ALA A 620 5.48 11.66 -50.68
CA ALA A 620 4.42 10.70 -50.94
C ALA A 620 4.74 9.94 -52.23
N SER A 621 4.75 8.61 -52.17
CA SER A 621 5.14 7.74 -53.27
C SER A 621 4.22 7.89 -54.48
N SER A 622 4.64 8.64 -55.51
CA SER A 622 4.39 8.34 -56.94
C SER A 622 5.09 9.37 -57.85
N LYS A 623 6.40 9.19 -58.05
CA LYS A 623 7.17 9.44 -59.30
C LYS A 623 8.66 9.56 -58.97
N ILE A 624 9.44 8.60 -59.45
CA ILE A 624 10.90 8.67 -59.49
C ILE A 624 11.28 9.46 -60.75
N GLY A 625 12.01 10.55 -60.55
CA GLY A 625 12.76 11.29 -61.57
C GLY A 625 14.00 11.91 -60.91
N PRO A 626 15.11 12.17 -61.63
CA PRO A 626 16.33 12.64 -61.00
C PRO A 626 16.17 14.08 -60.47
N LEU A 627 16.90 14.36 -59.38
CA LEU A 627 16.93 15.56 -58.54
C LEU A 627 16.64 16.90 -59.24
N PRO A 628 16.11 17.87 -58.45
CA PRO A 628 16.69 19.20 -58.38
C PRO A 628 17.45 19.40 -57.07
N THR A 629 18.65 19.93 -57.24
CA THR A 629 19.54 20.49 -56.23
C THR A 629 18.94 21.74 -55.57
N VAL A 630 19.26 21.91 -54.29
CA VAL A 630 19.25 23.18 -53.50
C VAL A 630 17.90 23.89 -53.30
N LEU A 631 17.37 23.82 -52.08
CA LEU A 631 16.75 24.99 -51.45
C LEU A 631 17.64 25.41 -50.28
N GLN A 632 18.51 26.38 -50.55
CA GLN A 632 19.09 27.25 -49.53
C GLN A 632 17.96 28.08 -48.94
N HIS A 633 17.60 27.83 -47.68
CA HIS A 633 17.00 28.86 -46.84
C HIS A 633 17.85 29.07 -45.60
N SER A 634 18.05 30.35 -45.30
CA SER A 634 19.01 30.92 -44.36
C SER A 634 18.81 30.43 -42.92
N PRO A 635 19.89 30.38 -42.13
CA PRO A 635 19.86 29.99 -40.72
C PRO A 635 19.31 31.17 -39.91
N ASN A 636 18.15 31.03 -39.24
CA ASN A 636 17.88 31.77 -37.99
C ASN A 636 16.54 31.52 -37.29
N ASP A 637 15.61 30.74 -37.83
CA ASP A 637 14.38 30.44 -37.09
C ASP A 637 14.41 28.98 -36.62
N TYR A 638 14.14 28.76 -35.33
CA TYR A 638 14.19 27.48 -34.58
C TYR A 638 15.47 27.16 -33.77
N TYR A 639 16.08 28.15 -33.12
CA TYR A 639 16.83 27.91 -31.88
C TYR A 639 15.93 28.20 -30.67
N ASN A 640 15.30 27.17 -30.12
CA ASN A 640 15.11 26.95 -28.68
C ASN A 640 14.12 25.80 -28.43
N LEU A 641 14.66 24.60 -28.20
CA LEU A 641 14.15 23.61 -27.25
C LEU A 641 15.21 22.51 -27.14
N GLY A 642 16.25 22.81 -26.35
CA GLY A 642 17.30 21.86 -26.04
C GLY A 642 16.79 20.71 -25.17
N LEU A 643 17.02 19.49 -25.61
CA LEU A 643 17.02 18.29 -24.76
C LEU A 643 18.45 17.73 -24.78
N LEU A 644 19.24 18.20 -23.83
CA LEU A 644 20.48 17.56 -23.41
C LEU A 644 20.11 16.46 -22.40
N GLY A 645 20.43 15.20 -22.73
CA GLY A 645 20.33 14.07 -21.82
C GLY A 645 21.04 12.85 -22.41
N ARG A 646 22.15 12.44 -21.79
CA ARG A 646 23.04 11.35 -22.24
C ARG A 646 22.58 9.96 -21.75
N PHE A 647 22.74 8.99 -22.66
CA PHE A 647 22.93 7.54 -22.50
C PHE A 647 22.04 6.73 -21.54
N GLY A 648 21.09 6.03 -22.15
CA GLY A 648 20.37 4.86 -21.65
C GLY A 648 19.32 4.49 -22.68
N THR A 649 19.43 3.31 -23.29
CA THR A 649 18.55 2.84 -24.37
C THR A 649 17.08 2.82 -23.92
N GLY A 650 16.26 3.69 -24.51
CA GLY A 650 14.80 3.73 -24.32
C GLY A 650 14.25 5.13 -24.56
N TYR A 651 13.84 5.45 -25.80
CA TYR A 651 13.12 6.70 -26.06
C TYR A 651 11.62 6.48 -25.89
N CYS A 652 11.09 7.00 -24.77
CA CYS A 652 9.68 7.27 -24.51
C CYS A 652 9.36 8.68 -25.04
N GLY A 653 8.35 8.83 -25.90
CA GLY A 653 7.91 10.12 -26.43
C GLY A 653 6.92 10.83 -25.49
N ARG A 654 7.19 12.08 -25.12
CA ARG A 654 6.34 12.89 -24.21
C ARG A 654 5.30 13.67 -25.02
N LEU A 655 4.01 13.35 -24.90
CA LEU A 655 2.92 14.17 -25.43
C LEU A 655 2.33 15.02 -24.30
N ARG A 656 2.36 16.35 -24.44
CA ARG A 656 1.85 17.29 -23.43
C ARG A 656 0.43 17.71 -23.81
N ILE A 657 -0.59 17.16 -23.17
CA ILE A 657 -1.97 17.67 -23.26
C ILE A 657 -2.27 18.44 -21.97
N ARG A 658 -2.73 19.69 -22.11
CA ARG A 658 -3.11 20.56 -20.98
C ARG A 658 -4.35 20.01 -20.28
N ALA A 659 -4.17 19.12 -19.30
CA ALA A 659 -5.14 18.82 -18.24
C ALA A 659 -4.50 17.99 -17.11
N GLY A 660 -3.50 18.53 -16.41
CA GLY A 660 -3.21 18.26 -14.99
C GLY A 660 -3.04 16.81 -14.46
N LEU A 661 -2.86 15.78 -15.28
CA LEU A 661 -2.64 14.39 -14.84
C LEU A 661 -1.43 13.82 -15.57
N ASP A 662 -0.38 13.50 -14.80
CA ASP A 662 0.81 12.80 -15.31
C ASP A 662 0.49 11.30 -15.43
N VAL A 663 0.45 10.79 -16.67
CA VAL A 663 0.31 9.37 -16.96
C VAL A 663 1.46 8.95 -17.86
N ASP A 664 2.35 8.12 -17.33
CA ASP A 664 3.37 7.43 -18.12
C ASP A 664 2.70 6.34 -18.95
N LEU A 665 2.68 6.50 -20.27
CA LEU A 665 2.20 5.47 -21.21
C LEU A 665 3.38 5.01 -22.08
N CYS A 666 3.85 3.79 -21.85
CA CYS A 666 4.66 3.06 -22.83
C CYS A 666 3.68 2.44 -23.85
N ILE A 667 3.88 2.74 -25.14
CA ILE A 667 3.32 1.94 -26.25
C ILE A 667 4.51 1.29 -26.97
#